data_AF-A0A954I1P5-F1
#
_entry.id   AF-A0A954I1P5-F1
#
_cell.length_a   1.000
_cell.length_b   1.000
_cell.length_c   1.000
_cell.angle_alpha   90.00
_cell.angle_beta   90.00
_cell.angle_gamma   90.00
#
_symmetry.space_group_name_H-M   'P 1'
#
loop_
_entity.id
_entity.type
_entity.pdbx_description
1 polymer ?
#
loop_
_entity_poly.entity_id
_entity_poly.type
_entity_poly.pdbx_seq_one_letter_code
_entity_poly.pdbx_strand_id
1 'polypeptide(L)'
;SPSAIVDRVAQRMVITESLGSIVGHDGSLGVAFVDSFASGGSSDQVAWVFAGEFDGYGAGANAGFSGRIVAAAAEMGSTVSHEFGHTLGLDHWAESAGDANGADVFPDGIMSTPDVGLNRELWKIGNRTEDGHAQNDIAVIANATNGFGFRTDDHGDTLGTATPLPAGAPVQNAAGVISQLTDADLFRFQASGRTTIAVDVDEYVNNLDVQVRLLNSAGALVASADPTNSFDAEIMADLASGTYYLEVRSDGEAGEVGQYQLQILTFGAANTPPVARADSLATSEDASLAANLLADNGHGADSDAESPSGLMLTQINGAAVADGEIVTLGSGALLTVHANGDVIYDPRGRFDALASGSVGMDGFSYSIIDADGGSATATVTVTINGLNDPPVATDNSLVTIKGQTASGNLITDDDGAGVDQDVDTPALRITHINGIPVVNGQTTLLSSGARVTTFADGRYTYDPGTAFNHLNPGQSAADAFEYTVSDPQNASDAAHVGVTVYGGEFNVMGTTAVLVGSDARDAIVYRVSSGQIRINGRSYFVPQSVDFVQIEGGGDADVLNLIGSPGNESALTRPGQVFLDFDAGHAGFDVAGVDLETVILDGGGGTNTVTLRDSAGDDKFFARPTSGVLFAADGSYQSNAFGFQLTAIASTGNDLVKLFDSPGDDTLTAKPDNISISGPGYAHSAQSFDVLVARSLNGNDTA
;
A
#
# COMPACT_ATOMS: atom_id res chain seq x y z
N SER A 1 -43.82 16.65 -81.15
CA SER A 1 -45.03 15.82 -81.32
C SER A 1 -45.13 14.78 -80.20
N PRO A 2 -46.35 14.41 -79.83
CA PRO A 2 -46.89 14.45 -78.47
C PRO A 2 -46.78 13.12 -77.71
N SER A 3 -46.92 13.14 -76.39
CA SER A 3 -47.68 12.14 -75.57
C SER A 3 -47.47 12.45 -74.08
N ALA A 4 -48.44 13.10 -73.43
CA ALA A 4 -49.48 12.46 -72.62
C ALA A 4 -48.97 11.99 -71.24
N ILE A 5 -49.16 12.85 -70.23
CA ILE A 5 -49.56 12.40 -68.90
C ILE A 5 -50.94 13.00 -68.63
N VAL A 6 -51.82 12.13 -68.18
CA VAL A 6 -53.28 12.17 -68.24
C VAL A 6 -53.81 12.57 -66.86
N ASP A 7 -54.71 13.57 -66.83
CA ASP A 7 -55.83 13.80 -65.90
C ASP A 7 -55.51 13.65 -64.37
N ARG A 8 -55.54 14.66 -63.49
CA ARG A 8 -56.46 15.81 -63.34
C ARG A 8 -55.78 16.93 -62.52
N VAL A 9 -55.89 18.16 -63.02
CA VAL A 9 -55.42 19.44 -62.45
C VAL A 9 -53.90 19.55 -62.22
N ALA A 10 -53.10 19.29 -63.24
CA ALA A 10 -51.71 19.76 -63.28
C ALA A 10 -51.68 21.15 -63.93
N GLN A 11 -51.50 22.20 -63.14
CA GLN A 11 -51.20 23.53 -63.67
C GLN A 11 -49.85 23.50 -64.41
N ARG A 12 -49.77 24.20 -65.55
CA ARG A 12 -48.57 24.21 -66.40
C ARG A 12 -47.67 25.37 -65.98
N MET A 13 -46.55 25.07 -65.31
CA MET A 13 -45.46 26.02 -65.17
C MET A 13 -44.60 25.95 -66.45
N VAL A 14 -44.54 27.06 -67.20
CA VAL A 14 -43.72 27.15 -68.41
C VAL A 14 -42.64 28.19 -68.17
N ILE A 15 -41.37 27.75 -68.17
CA ILE A 15 -40.23 28.66 -68.27
C ILE A 15 -40.04 28.97 -69.74
N THR A 16 -40.20 30.24 -70.12
CA THR A 16 -40.08 30.66 -71.51
C THR A 16 -39.28 31.95 -71.58
N GLU A 17 -38.53 32.10 -72.66
CA GLU A 17 -38.05 33.41 -73.08
C GLU A 17 -39.25 34.22 -73.58
N SER A 18 -39.36 35.48 -73.15
CA SER A 18 -40.45 36.36 -73.52
C SER A 18 -40.42 36.70 -75.01
N LEU A 19 -41.61 36.71 -75.63
CA LEU A 19 -41.82 37.37 -76.92
C LEU A 19 -41.90 38.89 -76.70
N GLY A 20 -41.22 39.69 -77.53
CA GLY A 20 -41.17 41.15 -77.41
C GLY A 20 -42.54 41.85 -77.45
N SER A 21 -43.59 41.17 -77.88
CA SER A 21 -44.97 41.66 -77.82
C SER A 21 -45.57 41.71 -76.41
N ILE A 22 -44.98 41.03 -75.43
CA ILE A 22 -45.52 40.93 -74.05
C ILE A 22 -44.82 41.92 -73.11
N VAL A 23 -43.50 42.09 -73.26
CA VAL A 23 -42.65 42.89 -72.33
C VAL A 23 -41.80 43.96 -73.02
N GLY A 24 -41.97 44.18 -74.32
CA GLY A 24 -41.30 45.25 -75.07
C GLY A 24 -39.88 44.95 -75.55
N HIS A 25 -39.30 43.79 -75.22
CA HIS A 25 -38.00 43.30 -75.71
C HIS A 25 -37.95 41.75 -75.75
N ASP A 26 -37.23 41.16 -76.70
CA ASP A 26 -37.05 39.70 -76.82
C ASP A 26 -36.02 39.15 -75.81
N GLY A 27 -36.27 37.99 -75.21
CA GLY A 27 -35.24 37.25 -74.45
C GLY A 27 -35.18 37.45 -72.93
N SER A 28 -36.21 38.03 -72.30
CA SER A 28 -36.30 38.04 -70.83
C SER A 28 -36.83 36.69 -70.33
N LEU A 29 -36.17 36.08 -69.33
CA LEU A 29 -36.64 34.84 -68.71
C LEU A 29 -37.88 35.12 -67.87
N GLY A 30 -38.99 34.44 -68.18
CA GLY A 30 -40.22 34.53 -67.42
C GLY A 30 -40.80 33.17 -67.08
N VAL A 31 -41.46 33.09 -65.92
CA VAL A 31 -42.27 31.95 -65.51
C VAL A 31 -43.74 32.32 -65.75
N ALA A 32 -44.40 31.54 -66.60
CA ALA A 32 -45.82 31.67 -66.86
C ALA A 32 -46.60 30.58 -66.10
N PHE A 33 -47.61 31.00 -65.36
CA PHE A 33 -48.60 30.13 -64.74
C PHE A 33 -49.93 30.26 -65.50
N VAL A 34 -50.41 29.13 -66.04
CA VAL A 34 -51.63 29.09 -66.87
C VAL A 34 -52.78 28.50 -66.04
N ASP A 35 -53.92 29.19 -66.03
CA ASP A 35 -55.16 28.86 -65.30
C ASP A 35 -55.13 29.07 -63.77
N SER A 36 -54.24 29.92 -63.26
CA SER A 36 -54.02 30.08 -61.79
C SER A 36 -54.96 31.07 -61.10
N PHE A 37 -55.52 32.05 -61.83
CA PHE A 37 -56.44 33.05 -61.28
C PHE A 37 -57.89 32.75 -61.69
N ALA A 38 -58.60 31.97 -60.87
CA ALA A 38 -60.01 31.66 -61.10
C ALA A 38 -60.93 32.39 -60.12
N SER A 39 -60.91 33.72 -60.13
CA SER A 39 -62.02 34.52 -59.58
C SER A 39 -62.73 35.30 -60.71
N GLY A 40 -63.59 34.59 -61.44
CA GLY A 40 -64.75 35.22 -62.12
C GLY A 40 -64.65 35.62 -63.60
N GLY A 41 -63.82 34.96 -64.44
CA GLY A 41 -63.81 35.21 -65.89
C GLY A 41 -63.18 34.05 -66.69
N SER A 42 -63.50 33.95 -67.99
CA SER A 42 -63.19 32.82 -68.89
C SER A 42 -61.78 32.22 -68.79
N SER A 43 -61.70 30.89 -68.89
CA SER A 43 -60.49 30.05 -68.98
C SER A 43 -59.39 30.65 -69.88
N ASP A 44 -58.13 30.52 -69.45
CA ASP A 44 -56.89 31.15 -69.98
C ASP A 44 -56.52 32.53 -69.39
N GLN A 45 -56.47 32.66 -68.06
CA GLN A 45 -55.65 33.72 -67.43
C GLN A 45 -54.22 33.21 -67.21
N VAL A 46 -53.24 33.92 -67.77
CA VAL A 46 -51.80 33.62 -67.63
C VAL A 46 -51.16 34.71 -66.78
N ALA A 47 -50.57 34.31 -65.65
CA ALA A 47 -49.75 35.20 -64.83
C ALA A 47 -48.27 35.03 -65.19
N TRP A 48 -47.55 36.14 -65.26
CA TRP A 48 -46.16 36.18 -65.70
C TRP A 48 -45.29 36.79 -64.60
N VAL A 49 -44.25 36.06 -64.19
CA VAL A 49 -43.16 36.58 -63.37
C VAL A 49 -41.93 36.69 -64.27
N PHE A 50 -41.31 37.86 -64.37
CA PHE A 50 -40.15 38.09 -65.24
C PHE A 50 -38.90 38.47 -64.46
N ALA A 51 -37.74 38.04 -64.96
CA ALA A 51 -36.43 38.43 -64.46
C ALA A 51 -35.89 39.67 -65.19
N GLY A 52 -36.34 40.88 -64.83
CA GLY A 52 -35.75 42.13 -65.34
C GLY A 52 -36.52 43.40 -64.99
N GLU A 53 -35.78 44.51 -64.78
CA GLU A 53 -36.36 45.86 -64.65
C GLU A 53 -37.02 46.29 -65.98
N PHE A 54 -38.28 46.74 -65.91
CA PHE A 54 -39.00 47.28 -67.07
C PHE A 54 -39.15 48.80 -66.97
N ASP A 55 -38.65 49.52 -67.97
CA ASP A 55 -39.01 50.92 -68.20
C ASP A 55 -40.24 51.02 -69.11
N GLY A 56 -41.35 51.50 -68.54
CA GLY A 56 -42.34 52.26 -69.32
C GLY A 56 -43.61 51.55 -69.81
N TYR A 57 -44.27 50.72 -69.00
CA TYR A 57 -45.65 50.31 -69.29
C TYR A 57 -46.68 51.28 -68.69
N GLY A 58 -47.14 52.24 -69.51
CA GLY A 58 -48.44 52.93 -69.38
C GLY A 58 -48.73 53.75 -68.11
N ALA A 59 -48.32 55.02 -68.08
CA ALA A 59 -48.84 55.99 -67.10
C ALA A 59 -49.49 57.21 -67.80
N GLY A 60 -50.79 57.11 -68.06
CA GLY A 60 -51.67 58.26 -67.84
C GLY A 60 -51.63 58.62 -66.34
N ALA A 61 -51.87 59.88 -66.00
CA ALA A 61 -51.51 60.53 -64.74
C ALA A 61 -52.11 59.96 -63.42
N ASN A 62 -52.74 58.78 -63.42
CA ASN A 62 -53.30 58.11 -62.24
C ASN A 62 -52.97 56.61 -62.15
N ALA A 63 -52.00 56.08 -62.92
CA ALA A 63 -51.49 54.74 -62.64
C ALA A 63 -50.60 54.79 -61.40
N GLY A 64 -51.04 54.13 -60.31
CA GLY A 64 -50.26 53.98 -59.08
C GLY A 64 -48.93 53.28 -59.33
N PHE A 65 -48.00 53.39 -58.37
CA PHE A 65 -46.62 52.92 -58.44
C PHE A 65 -46.46 51.38 -58.52
N SER A 66 -46.99 50.73 -59.55
CA SER A 66 -46.71 49.32 -59.88
C SER A 66 -45.45 49.14 -60.76
N GLY A 67 -44.55 50.15 -60.77
CA GLY A 67 -43.38 50.22 -61.63
C GLY A 67 -42.05 49.77 -61.03
N ARG A 68 -42.05 48.98 -59.95
CA ARG A 68 -40.86 48.31 -59.41
C ARG A 68 -41.17 46.82 -59.22
N ILE A 69 -41.16 46.08 -60.31
CA ILE A 69 -41.31 44.62 -60.27
C ILE A 69 -39.90 44.01 -60.18
N VAL A 70 -39.54 43.63 -58.95
CA VAL A 70 -38.65 42.53 -58.52
C VAL A 70 -37.23 42.49 -59.11
N ALA A 71 -36.20 42.71 -58.28
CA ALA A 71 -34.81 42.83 -58.75
C ALA A 71 -33.86 41.73 -58.23
N ALA A 72 -34.28 40.84 -57.31
CA ALA A 72 -33.44 39.76 -56.81
C ALA A 72 -34.02 38.36 -57.09
N ALA A 73 -33.15 37.37 -57.34
CA ALA A 73 -33.53 35.97 -57.56
C ALA A 73 -34.32 35.35 -56.39
N ALA A 74 -34.08 35.82 -55.17
CA ALA A 74 -34.81 35.40 -53.97
C ALA A 74 -36.29 35.86 -54.01
N GLU A 75 -36.53 37.12 -54.36
CA GLU A 75 -37.89 37.69 -54.48
C GLU A 75 -38.68 37.03 -55.62
N MET A 76 -38.00 36.67 -56.72
CA MET A 76 -38.62 35.87 -57.80
C MET A 76 -38.99 34.46 -57.33
N GLY A 77 -38.10 33.80 -56.59
CA GLY A 77 -38.37 32.48 -56.03
C GLY A 77 -39.54 32.49 -55.06
N SER A 78 -39.66 33.54 -54.25
CA SER A 78 -40.73 33.67 -53.28
C SER A 78 -42.06 34.04 -53.93
N THR A 79 -42.08 34.96 -54.91
CA THR A 79 -43.27 35.27 -55.72
C THR A 79 -43.75 34.04 -56.52
N VAL A 80 -42.84 33.27 -57.13
CA VAL A 80 -43.20 32.01 -57.82
C VAL A 80 -43.83 31.02 -56.85
N SER A 81 -43.32 30.96 -55.63
CA SER A 81 -43.81 30.06 -54.60
C SER A 81 -45.16 30.53 -54.05
N HIS A 82 -45.38 31.84 -53.86
CA HIS A 82 -46.68 32.48 -53.55
C HIS A 82 -47.75 32.06 -54.55
N GLU A 83 -47.47 32.25 -55.84
CA GLU A 83 -48.40 31.93 -56.92
C GLU A 83 -48.68 30.42 -57.00
N PHE A 84 -47.64 29.61 -56.73
CA PHE A 84 -47.80 28.17 -56.58
C PHE A 84 -48.74 27.82 -55.40
N GLY A 85 -48.76 28.62 -54.34
CA GLY A 85 -49.66 28.46 -53.20
C GLY A 85 -51.13 28.51 -53.57
N HIS A 86 -51.54 29.47 -54.41
CA HIS A 86 -52.91 29.54 -54.91
C HIS A 86 -53.34 28.27 -55.65
N THR A 87 -52.39 27.58 -56.30
CA THR A 87 -52.65 26.31 -57.00
C THR A 87 -52.99 25.17 -56.06
N LEU A 88 -52.52 25.27 -54.81
CA LEU A 88 -52.82 24.34 -53.72
C LEU A 88 -54.09 24.75 -52.95
N GLY A 89 -54.74 25.84 -53.35
CA GLY A 89 -55.95 26.37 -52.73
C GLY A 89 -55.67 27.35 -51.58
N LEU A 90 -54.48 27.95 -51.54
CA LEU A 90 -54.14 28.96 -50.54
C LEU A 90 -54.68 30.34 -50.91
N ASP A 91 -55.12 31.09 -49.91
CA ASP A 91 -55.65 32.43 -50.02
C ASP A 91 -54.58 33.46 -49.59
N HIS A 92 -54.67 34.69 -50.08
CA HIS A 92 -53.78 35.77 -49.64
C HIS A 92 -53.96 36.08 -48.14
N TRP A 93 -52.89 36.57 -47.52
CA TRP A 93 -52.87 37.00 -46.13
C TRP A 93 -53.71 38.27 -45.85
N ALA A 94 -53.89 39.17 -46.83
CA ALA A 94 -54.71 40.38 -46.68
C ALA A 94 -55.27 40.92 -48.02
N GLU A 95 -56.52 41.40 -48.04
CA GLU A 95 -57.06 42.18 -49.17
C GLU A 95 -56.54 43.63 -49.10
N SER A 96 -55.56 43.94 -49.95
CA SER A 96 -55.14 45.29 -50.37
C SER A 96 -54.42 46.21 -49.37
N ALA A 97 -53.33 46.81 -49.87
CA ALA A 97 -52.44 47.77 -49.25
C ALA A 97 -53.13 48.92 -48.48
N GLY A 98 -52.59 49.21 -47.28
CA GLY A 98 -52.67 50.52 -46.63
C GLY A 98 -53.43 50.55 -45.31
N ASP A 99 -52.79 50.13 -44.22
CA ASP A 99 -53.15 50.66 -42.90
C ASP A 99 -52.48 52.03 -42.71
N ALA A 100 -53.20 52.93 -42.03
CA ALA A 100 -52.83 54.34 -41.92
C ALA A 100 -51.88 54.64 -40.73
N ASN A 101 -51.29 53.63 -40.08
CA ASN A 101 -50.62 53.84 -38.79
C ASN A 101 -49.20 53.28 -38.67
N GLY A 102 -48.57 52.79 -39.73
CA GLY A 102 -47.11 52.60 -39.77
C GLY A 102 -46.55 51.78 -38.61
N ALA A 103 -47.27 50.74 -38.19
CA ALA A 103 -46.79 49.75 -37.25
C ALA A 103 -46.06 48.63 -38.01
N ASP A 104 -45.00 48.11 -37.39
CA ASP A 104 -44.01 47.19 -37.96
C ASP A 104 -44.59 46.05 -38.82
N VAL A 105 -43.94 45.85 -39.97
CA VAL A 105 -44.10 44.67 -40.83
C VAL A 105 -43.58 43.45 -40.07
N PHE A 106 -44.48 42.54 -39.69
CA PHE A 106 -44.11 41.22 -39.19
C PHE A 106 -43.69 40.32 -40.36
N PRO A 107 -42.72 39.39 -40.18
CA PRO A 107 -42.28 38.43 -41.21
C PRO A 107 -43.39 37.42 -41.50
N ASP A 108 -44.38 37.79 -42.30
CA ASP A 108 -45.59 36.98 -42.42
C ASP A 108 -45.82 36.52 -43.86
N GLY A 109 -45.59 35.22 -44.07
CA GLY A 109 -46.30 34.43 -45.06
C GLY A 109 -45.85 34.59 -46.51
N ILE A 110 -45.55 33.48 -47.16
CA ILE A 110 -45.39 33.45 -48.63
C ILE A 110 -46.67 33.88 -49.36
N MET A 111 -47.83 33.88 -48.70
CA MET A 111 -49.12 34.37 -49.22
C MET A 111 -49.38 35.87 -48.93
N SER A 112 -48.39 36.60 -48.44
CA SER A 112 -48.42 38.07 -48.33
C SER A 112 -47.92 38.72 -49.61
N THR A 113 -48.33 39.97 -49.88
CA THR A 113 -47.77 40.73 -51.00
C THR A 113 -46.28 41.02 -50.73
N PRO A 114 -45.38 40.86 -51.71
CA PRO A 114 -43.95 41.06 -51.46
C PRO A 114 -43.67 42.49 -51.03
N ASP A 115 -43.21 42.68 -49.79
CA ASP A 115 -42.53 43.90 -49.36
C ASP A 115 -41.16 43.52 -48.79
N VAL A 116 -40.14 44.22 -49.26
CA VAL A 116 -38.73 43.83 -49.16
C VAL A 116 -38.22 43.83 -47.71
N GLY A 117 -37.56 42.75 -47.26
CA GLY A 117 -36.60 42.93 -46.15
C GLY A 117 -36.31 41.81 -45.16
N LEU A 118 -36.82 40.58 -45.26
CA LEU A 118 -36.43 39.50 -44.33
C LEU A 118 -36.04 38.20 -45.06
N ASN A 119 -35.04 37.50 -44.51
CA ASN A 119 -34.32 36.40 -45.16
C ASN A 119 -35.08 35.05 -45.17
N ARG A 120 -36.42 35.03 -45.12
CA ARG A 120 -37.28 33.83 -45.30
C ARG A 120 -38.76 34.22 -45.43
N GLU A 121 -39.42 33.62 -46.41
CA GLU A 121 -40.89 33.58 -46.52
C GLU A 121 -41.37 32.16 -46.21
N LEU A 122 -42.40 32.03 -45.37
CA LEU A 122 -42.86 30.75 -44.82
C LEU A 122 -44.33 30.48 -45.20
N TRP A 123 -44.70 29.22 -45.40
CA TRP A 123 -46.11 28.80 -45.41
C TRP A 123 -46.63 28.83 -43.98
N LYS A 124 -47.77 29.49 -43.72
CA LYS A 124 -48.29 29.68 -42.36
C LYS A 124 -49.11 28.47 -41.90
N ILE A 125 -49.07 28.14 -40.62
CA ILE A 125 -49.86 27.06 -40.03
C ILE A 125 -50.77 27.64 -38.92
N GLY A 126 -51.95 27.06 -38.70
CA GLY A 126 -52.95 27.52 -37.73
C GLY A 126 -54.17 28.26 -38.31
N ASN A 127 -55.30 28.25 -37.60
CA ASN A 127 -56.50 29.04 -37.99
C ASN A 127 -56.35 30.47 -37.45
N ARG A 128 -56.22 31.50 -38.30
CA ARG A 128 -56.39 32.90 -37.85
C ARG A 128 -57.67 33.53 -38.37
N THR A 129 -58.28 34.34 -37.50
CA THR A 129 -59.50 35.10 -37.77
C THR A 129 -59.13 36.57 -37.89
N GLU A 130 -59.00 37.05 -39.12
CA GLU A 130 -59.21 38.44 -39.48
C GLU A 130 -59.94 38.45 -40.84
N ASP A 131 -60.98 39.28 -40.96
CA ASP A 131 -61.91 39.35 -42.12
C ASP A 131 -62.65 38.07 -42.52
N GLY A 132 -62.84 37.14 -41.57
CA GLY A 132 -63.82 36.04 -41.69
C GLY A 132 -63.37 34.81 -42.47
N HIS A 133 -62.10 34.76 -42.90
CA HIS A 133 -61.50 33.60 -43.56
C HIS A 133 -60.28 33.11 -42.77
N ALA A 134 -60.35 31.89 -42.25
CA ALA A 134 -59.25 31.23 -41.53
C ALA A 134 -58.72 30.07 -42.36
N GLN A 135 -57.42 30.10 -42.67
CA GLN A 135 -56.74 29.04 -43.41
C GLN A 135 -55.46 28.62 -42.68
N ASN A 136 -55.28 27.31 -42.53
CA ASN A 136 -54.02 26.69 -42.13
C ASN A 136 -53.33 26.20 -43.40
N ASP A 137 -52.28 26.89 -43.85
CA ASP A 137 -51.71 26.65 -45.18
C ASP A 137 -51.15 25.25 -45.29
N ILE A 138 -50.50 24.74 -44.25
CA ILE A 138 -49.97 23.38 -44.27
C ILE A 138 -51.07 22.32 -44.25
N ALA A 139 -52.20 22.54 -43.57
CA ALA A 139 -53.35 21.64 -43.66
C ALA A 139 -54.00 21.66 -45.05
N VAL A 140 -53.98 22.81 -45.73
CA VAL A 140 -54.46 22.94 -47.12
C VAL A 140 -53.49 22.28 -48.09
N ILE A 141 -52.18 22.55 -47.98
CA ILE A 141 -51.14 21.89 -48.78
C ILE A 141 -51.20 20.37 -48.59
N ALA A 142 -51.29 19.90 -47.34
CA ALA A 142 -51.38 18.49 -47.00
C ALA A 142 -52.76 17.86 -47.31
N ASN A 143 -53.74 18.63 -47.78
CA ASN A 143 -55.06 18.11 -48.08
C ASN A 143 -54.98 16.96 -49.09
N ALA A 144 -55.73 15.88 -48.86
CA ALA A 144 -55.77 14.72 -49.74
C ALA A 144 -56.17 15.09 -51.18
N THR A 145 -56.89 16.20 -51.40
CA THR A 145 -57.22 16.72 -52.74
C THR A 145 -56.00 17.21 -53.52
N ASN A 146 -54.93 17.62 -52.83
CA ASN A 146 -53.66 18.07 -53.41
C ASN A 146 -52.65 16.91 -53.57
N GLY A 147 -52.93 15.74 -53.00
CA GLY A 147 -52.16 14.50 -53.23
C GLY A 147 -50.88 14.32 -52.40
N PHE A 148 -50.60 15.21 -51.44
CA PHE A 148 -49.39 15.15 -50.61
C PHE A 148 -49.59 14.42 -49.26
N GLY A 149 -50.58 14.83 -48.45
CA GLY A 149 -50.73 14.34 -47.07
C GLY A 149 -49.68 14.89 -46.11
N PHE A 150 -49.88 14.66 -44.81
CA PHE A 150 -48.84 14.90 -43.80
C PHE A 150 -47.78 13.78 -43.86
N ARG A 151 -46.57 14.09 -43.36
CA ARG A 151 -45.59 13.04 -43.06
C ARG A 151 -46.16 12.12 -41.97
N THR A 152 -45.78 10.84 -42.02
CA THR A 152 -46.13 9.89 -40.96
C THR A 152 -45.39 10.27 -39.69
N ASP A 153 -46.12 10.28 -38.56
CA ASP A 153 -45.57 10.36 -37.20
C ASP A 153 -44.49 9.26 -37.00
N ASP A 154 -43.29 9.68 -36.59
CA ASP A 154 -42.14 8.81 -36.36
C ASP A 154 -41.91 8.46 -34.88
N HIS A 155 -42.56 9.16 -33.93
CA HIS A 155 -42.44 8.92 -32.50
C HIS A 155 -43.75 9.18 -31.74
N GLY A 156 -44.26 8.18 -31.02
CA GLY A 156 -45.61 8.31 -30.45
C GLY A 156 -45.78 9.35 -29.32
N ASP A 157 -46.92 10.03 -29.34
CA ASP A 157 -47.31 11.18 -28.50
C ASP A 157 -47.58 10.96 -27.00
N THR A 158 -47.34 9.77 -26.47
CA THR A 158 -47.76 9.42 -25.09
C THR A 158 -46.69 8.67 -24.33
N LEU A 159 -46.72 8.75 -22.99
CA LEU A 159 -45.84 7.98 -22.10
C LEU A 159 -45.83 6.47 -22.40
N GLY A 160 -46.95 5.93 -22.91
CA GLY A 160 -47.10 4.52 -23.26
C GLY A 160 -46.53 4.14 -24.63
N THR A 161 -46.40 5.12 -25.53
CA THR A 161 -45.88 4.97 -26.90
C THR A 161 -44.51 5.59 -27.09
N ALA A 162 -43.94 6.18 -26.04
CA ALA A 162 -42.65 6.86 -26.08
C ALA A 162 -41.52 5.96 -26.60
N THR A 163 -40.71 6.52 -27.50
CA THR A 163 -39.59 5.85 -28.13
C THR A 163 -38.47 5.59 -27.10
N PRO A 164 -38.07 4.33 -26.86
CA PRO A 164 -37.02 4.05 -25.88
C PRO A 164 -35.64 4.42 -26.43
N LEU A 165 -34.90 5.25 -25.70
CA LEU A 165 -33.49 5.49 -25.98
C LEU A 165 -32.60 4.39 -25.34
N PRO A 166 -31.44 4.07 -25.93
CA PRO A 166 -30.55 3.02 -25.43
C PRO A 166 -30.11 3.27 -23.98
N ALA A 167 -30.31 2.28 -23.11
CA ALA A 167 -29.85 2.35 -21.72
C ALA A 167 -28.32 2.23 -21.60
N GLY A 168 -27.73 2.91 -20.62
CA GLY A 168 -26.34 2.72 -20.20
C GLY A 168 -25.28 3.50 -20.96
N ALA A 169 -25.64 4.28 -22.00
CA ALA A 169 -24.71 5.17 -22.67
C ALA A 169 -24.72 6.58 -22.01
N PRO A 170 -23.56 7.18 -21.72
CA PRO A 170 -23.48 8.53 -21.16
C PRO A 170 -23.93 9.62 -22.15
N VAL A 171 -23.96 9.30 -23.44
CA VAL A 171 -24.51 10.14 -24.52
C VAL A 171 -25.54 9.33 -25.29
N GLN A 172 -26.77 9.83 -25.40
CA GLN A 172 -27.85 9.24 -26.18
C GLN A 172 -28.26 10.23 -27.27
N ASN A 173 -28.40 9.76 -28.51
CA ASN A 173 -28.82 10.61 -29.63
C ASN A 173 -30.07 10.04 -30.30
N ALA A 174 -30.93 10.92 -30.79
CA ALA A 174 -32.08 10.59 -31.63
C ALA A 174 -32.35 11.73 -32.61
N ALA A 175 -33.34 11.56 -33.49
CA ALA A 175 -33.84 12.57 -34.40
C ALA A 175 -35.31 12.27 -34.66
N GLY A 176 -36.12 13.29 -34.91
CA GLY A 176 -37.56 13.14 -35.17
C GLY A 176 -38.10 14.19 -36.12
N VAL A 177 -39.39 14.07 -36.45
CA VAL A 177 -40.10 14.97 -37.36
C VAL A 177 -41.43 15.40 -36.75
N ILE A 178 -41.50 16.66 -36.32
CA ILE A 178 -42.79 17.28 -35.97
C ILE A 178 -43.52 17.60 -37.28
N SER A 179 -44.57 16.84 -37.57
CA SER A 179 -45.32 16.88 -38.83
C SER A 179 -46.55 17.79 -38.78
N GLN A 180 -47.08 18.06 -37.58
CA GLN A 180 -48.29 18.84 -37.31
C GLN A 180 -48.21 19.54 -35.95
N LEU A 181 -49.06 20.56 -35.73
CA LEU A 181 -49.18 21.26 -34.44
C LEU A 181 -49.56 20.37 -33.24
N THR A 182 -50.27 19.27 -33.51
CA THR A 182 -50.70 18.32 -32.48
C THR A 182 -49.69 17.19 -32.25
N ASP A 183 -48.63 17.16 -33.04
CA ASP A 183 -47.58 16.16 -33.02
C ASP A 183 -46.61 16.44 -31.87
N ALA A 184 -46.27 15.41 -31.09
CA ALA A 184 -45.40 15.55 -29.93
C ALA A 184 -44.55 14.29 -29.73
N ASP A 185 -43.29 14.33 -30.12
CA ASP A 185 -42.42 13.17 -30.00
C ASP A 185 -42.02 12.93 -28.54
N LEU A 186 -42.40 11.78 -27.97
CA LEU A 186 -41.94 11.37 -26.64
C LEU A 186 -40.80 10.35 -26.70
N PHE A 187 -39.73 10.61 -25.96
CA PHE A 187 -38.60 9.70 -25.73
C PHE A 187 -38.53 9.24 -24.28
N ARG A 188 -38.21 7.97 -24.04
CA ARG A 188 -38.00 7.41 -22.68
C ARG A 188 -36.54 7.03 -22.47
N PHE A 189 -35.94 7.51 -21.39
CA PHE A 189 -34.55 7.22 -21.03
C PHE A 189 -34.35 7.04 -19.52
N GLN A 190 -33.20 6.46 -19.15
CA GLN A 190 -32.75 6.39 -17.75
C GLN A 190 -31.68 7.45 -17.50
N ALA A 191 -31.75 8.13 -16.36
CA ALA A 191 -30.77 9.15 -15.97
C ALA A 191 -30.52 9.14 -14.46
N SER A 192 -29.32 9.56 -14.06
CA SER A 192 -28.88 9.76 -12.69
C SER A 192 -27.74 10.78 -12.68
N GLY A 193 -27.83 11.79 -11.82
CA GLY A 193 -26.87 12.89 -11.75
C GLY A 193 -27.20 14.04 -12.71
N ARG A 194 -26.19 14.81 -13.09
CA ARG A 194 -26.36 16.01 -13.91
C ARG A 194 -26.62 15.62 -15.36
N THR A 195 -27.78 16.01 -15.88
CA THR A 195 -28.22 15.70 -17.23
C THR A 195 -28.40 16.97 -18.06
N THR A 196 -27.80 16.99 -19.25
CA THR A 196 -28.00 18.01 -20.28
C THR A 196 -28.79 17.38 -21.44
N ILE A 197 -29.83 18.07 -21.89
CA ILE A 197 -30.68 17.69 -23.02
C ILE A 197 -30.63 18.84 -24.00
N ALA A 198 -30.20 18.58 -25.23
CA ALA A 198 -30.17 19.55 -26.31
C ALA A 198 -30.98 19.02 -27.49
N VAL A 199 -31.91 19.83 -27.98
CA VAL A 199 -32.64 19.61 -29.23
C VAL A 199 -32.23 20.69 -30.22
N ASP A 200 -31.66 20.26 -31.33
CA ASP A 200 -31.01 21.08 -32.37
C ASP A 200 -31.85 21.00 -33.65
N VAL A 201 -32.23 22.15 -34.19
CA VAL A 201 -33.01 22.29 -35.43
C VAL A 201 -32.13 22.97 -36.47
N ASP A 202 -31.80 22.27 -37.56
CA ASP A 202 -31.10 22.90 -38.69
C ASP A 202 -32.03 23.92 -39.35
N GLU A 203 -31.81 25.19 -39.01
CA GLU A 203 -32.71 26.25 -39.41
C GLU A 203 -32.65 26.46 -40.92
N TYR A 204 -31.61 26.07 -41.64
CA TYR A 204 -31.54 26.29 -43.10
C TYR A 204 -32.57 25.51 -43.89
N VAL A 205 -33.07 24.40 -43.35
CA VAL A 205 -34.01 23.50 -44.04
C VAL A 205 -35.28 23.20 -43.25
N ASN A 206 -35.34 23.60 -41.97
CA ASN A 206 -36.48 23.40 -41.10
C ASN A 206 -37.05 24.72 -40.59
N ASN A 207 -38.34 24.70 -40.30
CA ASN A 207 -39.06 25.80 -39.69
C ASN A 207 -39.70 25.31 -38.38
N LEU A 208 -39.04 24.44 -37.62
CA LEU A 208 -39.57 23.99 -36.33
C LEU A 208 -38.99 24.89 -35.24
N ASP A 209 -39.86 25.60 -34.53
CA ASP A 209 -39.54 26.29 -33.30
C ASP A 209 -39.91 25.37 -32.13
N VAL A 210 -38.87 24.85 -31.47
CA VAL A 210 -39.00 23.68 -30.62
C VAL A 210 -39.23 24.04 -29.16
N GLN A 211 -40.30 23.49 -28.60
CA GLN A 211 -40.54 23.44 -27.17
C GLN A 211 -40.24 22.03 -26.66
N VAL A 212 -39.47 21.94 -25.57
CA VAL A 212 -39.13 20.66 -24.92
C VAL A 212 -39.58 20.62 -23.48
N ARG A 213 -40.08 19.46 -23.03
CA ARG A 213 -40.57 19.22 -21.67
C ARG A 213 -40.02 17.92 -21.13
N LEU A 214 -39.25 18.01 -20.05
CA LEU A 214 -38.74 16.88 -19.28
C LEU A 214 -39.79 16.47 -18.24
N LEU A 215 -40.19 15.20 -18.26
CA LEU A 215 -41.21 14.61 -17.40
C LEU A 215 -40.61 13.47 -16.57
N ASN A 216 -41.11 13.28 -15.35
CA ASN A 216 -40.77 12.12 -14.54
C ASN A 216 -41.59 10.88 -14.94
N SER A 217 -41.35 9.75 -14.28
CA SER A 217 -42.05 8.49 -14.54
C SER A 217 -43.57 8.51 -14.34
N ALA A 218 -44.09 9.49 -13.60
CA ALA A 218 -45.53 9.71 -13.39
C ALA A 218 -46.15 10.71 -14.40
N GLY A 219 -45.34 11.25 -15.33
CA GLY A 219 -45.77 12.26 -16.29
C GLY A 219 -45.83 13.68 -15.74
N ALA A 220 -45.29 13.94 -14.54
CA ALA A 220 -45.22 15.29 -13.98
C ALA A 220 -44.02 16.04 -14.57
N LEU A 221 -44.20 17.33 -14.84
CA LEU A 221 -43.16 18.22 -15.38
C LEU A 221 -42.02 18.38 -14.37
N VAL A 222 -40.80 18.14 -14.84
CA VAL A 222 -39.53 18.36 -14.12
C VAL A 222 -38.89 19.67 -14.56
N ALA A 223 -38.79 19.88 -15.87
CA ALA A 223 -38.22 21.08 -16.49
C ALA A 223 -38.77 21.26 -17.91
N SER A 224 -38.66 22.47 -18.47
CA SER A 224 -39.02 22.76 -19.86
C SER A 224 -38.12 23.85 -20.42
N ALA A 225 -37.94 23.87 -21.75
CA ALA A 225 -37.26 24.95 -22.46
C ALA A 225 -38.05 25.32 -23.72
N ASP A 226 -38.18 26.62 -23.94
CA ASP A 226 -38.95 27.27 -25.01
C ASP A 226 -38.35 28.67 -25.23
N PRO A 227 -37.18 28.76 -25.90
CA PRO A 227 -36.40 29.99 -25.97
C PRO A 227 -36.93 30.93 -27.07
N THR A 228 -37.31 32.14 -26.69
CA THR A 228 -37.90 33.15 -27.60
C THR A 228 -36.94 33.72 -28.67
N ASN A 229 -35.72 33.20 -28.78
CA ASN A 229 -34.66 33.73 -29.65
C ASN A 229 -33.83 32.64 -30.35
N SER A 230 -34.31 31.40 -30.37
CA SER A 230 -33.62 30.23 -30.91
C SER A 230 -34.65 29.18 -31.34
N PHE A 231 -34.42 28.50 -32.46
CA PHE A 231 -35.23 27.33 -32.86
C PHE A 231 -34.83 26.05 -32.12
N ASP A 232 -33.65 26.05 -31.48
CA ASP A 232 -33.14 24.98 -30.61
C ASP A 232 -33.65 25.13 -29.18
N ALA A 233 -33.67 24.04 -28.40
CA ALA A 233 -33.97 24.09 -26.97
C ALA A 233 -33.03 23.22 -26.12
N GLU A 234 -32.62 23.76 -24.97
CA GLU A 234 -31.71 23.08 -24.03
C GLU A 234 -32.28 23.04 -22.60
N ILE A 235 -32.23 21.87 -21.96
CA ILE A 235 -32.51 21.68 -20.53
C ILE A 235 -31.25 21.18 -19.82
N MET A 236 -30.95 21.76 -18.67
CA MET A 236 -29.94 21.25 -17.73
C MET A 236 -30.61 20.99 -16.36
N ALA A 237 -30.54 19.75 -15.87
CA ALA A 237 -31.16 19.35 -14.60
C ALA A 237 -30.33 18.30 -13.85
N ASP A 238 -30.36 18.34 -12.52
CA ASP A 238 -29.80 17.28 -11.67
C ASP A 238 -30.92 16.28 -11.34
N LEU A 239 -30.81 15.06 -11.88
CA LEU A 239 -31.85 14.03 -11.85
C LEU A 239 -31.49 12.91 -10.88
N ALA A 240 -32.44 12.50 -10.05
CA ALA A 240 -32.28 11.26 -9.27
C ALA A 240 -32.31 10.04 -10.20
N SER A 241 -31.67 8.95 -9.80
CA SER A 241 -31.69 7.69 -10.54
C SER A 241 -33.12 7.23 -10.81
N GLY A 242 -33.49 7.13 -12.09
CA GLY A 242 -34.83 6.76 -12.49
C GLY A 242 -35.10 6.85 -13.98
N THR A 243 -36.36 6.59 -14.35
CA THR A 243 -36.87 6.71 -15.72
C THR A 243 -37.49 8.08 -15.92
N TYR A 244 -37.10 8.74 -17.02
CA TYR A 244 -37.61 10.05 -17.43
C TYR A 244 -38.12 9.99 -18.87
N TYR A 245 -38.93 10.99 -19.21
CA TYR A 245 -39.50 11.17 -20.53
C TYR A 245 -39.22 12.58 -21.04
N LEU A 246 -38.83 12.71 -22.29
CA LEU A 246 -38.68 14.00 -22.97
C LEU A 246 -39.78 14.12 -24.02
N GLU A 247 -40.62 15.14 -23.92
CA GLU A 247 -41.58 15.54 -24.96
C GLU A 247 -40.94 16.66 -25.80
N VAL A 248 -40.85 16.46 -27.11
CA VAL A 248 -40.40 17.44 -28.12
C VAL A 248 -41.62 17.82 -28.96
N ARG A 249 -41.89 19.11 -29.12
CA ARG A 249 -43.08 19.61 -29.84
C ARG A 249 -42.82 21.00 -30.40
N SER A 250 -43.75 21.52 -31.19
CA SER A 250 -43.76 22.93 -31.59
C SER A 250 -44.27 23.85 -30.46
N ASP A 251 -43.74 25.07 -30.41
CA ASP A 251 -44.18 26.19 -29.56
C ASP A 251 -45.50 26.86 -30.04
N GLY A 252 -45.79 26.81 -31.34
CA GLY A 252 -46.97 27.37 -32.00
C GLY A 252 -46.88 28.85 -32.39
N GLU A 253 -45.71 29.50 -32.39
CA GLU A 253 -45.59 30.95 -32.68
C GLU A 253 -44.98 31.28 -34.07
N ALA A 254 -43.77 30.79 -34.40
CA ALA A 254 -43.04 31.21 -35.62
C ALA A 254 -42.35 30.08 -36.42
N GLY A 255 -42.72 28.83 -36.15
CA GLY A 255 -42.21 27.67 -36.86
C GLY A 255 -42.78 26.37 -36.29
N GLU A 256 -43.60 25.65 -37.05
CA GLU A 256 -44.47 24.66 -36.43
C GLU A 256 -44.18 23.20 -36.81
N VAL A 257 -43.41 22.99 -37.88
CA VAL A 257 -43.10 21.64 -38.39
C VAL A 257 -41.69 21.59 -38.95
N GLY A 258 -41.02 20.47 -38.74
CA GLY A 258 -39.62 20.32 -39.13
C GLY A 258 -38.97 19.13 -38.48
N GLN A 259 -37.71 18.91 -38.85
CA GLN A 259 -36.87 17.86 -38.32
C GLN A 259 -35.94 18.44 -37.25
N TYR A 260 -35.61 17.63 -36.25
CA TYR A 260 -34.65 17.98 -35.20
C TYR A 260 -33.69 16.83 -34.90
N GLN A 261 -32.58 17.16 -34.26
CA GLN A 261 -31.65 16.23 -33.63
C GLN A 261 -31.74 16.36 -32.11
N LEU A 262 -31.72 15.24 -31.40
CA LEU A 262 -31.74 15.17 -29.93
C LEU A 262 -30.42 14.61 -29.43
N GLN A 263 -29.84 15.24 -28.41
CA GLN A 263 -28.74 14.72 -27.62
C GLN A 263 -29.03 14.82 -26.12
N ILE A 264 -28.85 13.71 -25.40
CA ILE A 264 -28.92 13.65 -23.94
C ILE A 264 -27.56 13.20 -23.40
N LEU A 265 -26.93 14.03 -22.57
CA LEU A 265 -25.72 13.69 -21.84
C LEU A 265 -26.03 13.56 -20.36
N THR A 266 -25.63 12.44 -19.74
CA THR A 266 -25.77 12.24 -18.29
C THR A 266 -24.40 12.05 -17.65
N PHE A 267 -24.06 12.91 -16.71
CA PHE A 267 -22.90 12.79 -15.84
C PHE A 267 -23.35 12.15 -14.52
N GLY A 268 -22.77 11.01 -14.15
CA GLY A 268 -23.03 10.40 -12.85
C GLY A 268 -22.77 11.39 -11.70
N ALA A 269 -23.48 11.22 -10.57
CA ALA A 269 -23.16 11.98 -9.36
C ALA A 269 -21.67 11.81 -9.03
N ALA A 270 -20.99 12.88 -8.61
CA ALA A 270 -19.61 12.77 -8.18
C ALA A 270 -19.54 11.80 -7.00
N ASN A 271 -18.70 10.76 -7.09
CA ASN A 271 -18.50 9.84 -5.98
C ASN A 271 -17.93 10.59 -4.76
N THR A 272 -18.59 10.49 -3.61
CA THR A 272 -18.03 10.99 -2.35
C THR A 272 -17.13 9.90 -1.79
N PRO A 273 -15.84 10.16 -1.52
CA PRO A 273 -14.98 9.15 -0.92
C PRO A 273 -15.49 8.69 0.45
N PRO A 274 -15.16 7.45 0.86
CA PRO A 274 -15.55 6.94 2.15
C PRO A 274 -14.87 7.73 3.29
N VAL A 275 -15.40 7.58 4.49
CA VAL A 275 -14.81 8.14 5.72
C VAL A 275 -14.20 7.00 6.52
N ALA A 276 -12.87 6.89 6.46
CA ALA A 276 -12.07 6.02 7.32
C ALA A 276 -11.79 6.70 8.66
N ARG A 277 -11.93 5.99 9.78
CA ARG A 277 -11.77 6.52 11.13
C ARG A 277 -10.65 5.79 11.87
N ALA A 278 -9.98 6.50 12.76
CA ALA A 278 -8.88 5.89 13.51
C ALA A 278 -9.38 4.80 14.46
N ASP A 279 -8.58 3.76 14.64
CA ASP A 279 -8.90 2.64 15.53
C ASP A 279 -7.98 2.62 16.74
N SER A 280 -8.56 2.28 17.91
CA SER A 280 -7.84 2.06 19.15
C SER A 280 -8.07 0.62 19.62
N LEU A 281 -7.04 -0.20 19.48
CA LEU A 281 -7.04 -1.60 19.86
C LEU A 281 -6.15 -1.83 21.09
N ALA A 282 -6.41 -2.91 21.84
CA ALA A 282 -5.58 -3.28 22.98
C ALA A 282 -5.47 -4.80 23.12
N THR A 283 -4.27 -5.28 23.45
CA THR A 283 -3.97 -6.68 23.77
C THR A 283 -2.85 -6.77 24.82
N SER A 284 -2.44 -7.97 25.21
CA SER A 284 -1.17 -8.18 25.91
C SER A 284 -0.09 -8.63 24.93
N GLU A 285 1.18 -8.56 25.35
CA GLU A 285 2.30 -9.05 24.52
C GLU A 285 2.22 -10.55 24.18
N ASP A 286 1.55 -11.34 25.04
CA ASP A 286 1.36 -12.79 24.84
C ASP A 286 0.13 -13.19 24.02
N ALA A 287 -0.73 -12.22 23.67
CA ALA A 287 -2.04 -12.52 23.11
C ALA A 287 -2.21 -11.92 21.72
N SER A 288 -2.55 -12.79 20.76
CA SER A 288 -3.05 -12.32 19.47
C SER A 288 -4.45 -11.72 19.63
N LEU A 289 -4.73 -10.67 18.89
CA LEU A 289 -6.00 -9.94 18.90
C LEU A 289 -6.68 -10.07 17.53
N ALA A 290 -7.95 -10.47 17.53
CA ALA A 290 -8.81 -10.38 16.36
C ALA A 290 -9.75 -9.16 16.47
N ALA A 291 -9.83 -8.36 15.41
CA ALA A 291 -10.68 -7.17 15.34
C ALA A 291 -11.20 -6.96 13.90
N ASN A 292 -12.20 -6.09 13.72
CA ASN A 292 -12.61 -5.61 12.40
C ASN A 292 -12.39 -4.10 12.34
N LEU A 293 -11.55 -3.64 11.42
CA LEU A 293 -11.16 -2.22 11.32
C LEU A 293 -12.28 -1.32 10.79
N LEU A 294 -13.30 -1.88 10.13
CA LEU A 294 -14.45 -1.10 9.66
C LEU A 294 -15.50 -0.89 10.78
N ALA A 295 -15.38 -1.61 11.90
CA ALA A 295 -16.26 -1.48 13.05
C ALA A 295 -15.86 -0.30 13.95
N ASP A 296 -16.68 0.02 14.95
CA ASP A 296 -16.33 1.04 15.93
C ASP A 296 -15.31 0.51 16.95
N ASN A 297 -14.04 0.87 16.76
CA ASN A 297 -12.96 0.58 17.69
C ASN A 297 -12.49 1.83 18.45
N GLY A 298 -13.42 2.71 18.82
CA GLY A 298 -13.18 3.84 19.73
C GLY A 298 -13.37 5.23 19.13
N HIS A 299 -13.44 5.35 17.80
CA HIS A 299 -13.71 6.63 17.11
C HIS A 299 -14.89 6.57 16.13
N GLY A 300 -15.74 5.55 16.26
CA GLY A 300 -16.87 5.28 15.36
C GLY A 300 -16.49 4.34 14.22
N ALA A 301 -17.50 3.69 13.64
CA ALA A 301 -17.34 2.84 12.47
C ALA A 301 -17.04 3.63 11.20
N ASP A 302 -16.34 2.98 10.27
CA ASP A 302 -16.13 3.48 8.92
C ASP A 302 -17.45 3.55 8.16
N SER A 303 -17.55 4.52 7.26
CA SER A 303 -18.83 4.81 6.59
C SER A 303 -18.65 5.42 5.22
N ASP A 304 -19.60 5.16 4.34
CA ASP A 304 -19.75 5.82 3.05
C ASP A 304 -21.20 6.28 2.86
N ALA A 305 -21.41 7.44 2.24
CA ALA A 305 -22.74 8.03 2.14
C ALA A 305 -23.59 7.38 1.04
N GLU A 306 -22.95 6.91 -0.03
CA GLU A 306 -23.56 6.32 -1.22
C GLU A 306 -23.64 4.79 -1.12
N SER A 307 -22.65 4.16 -0.47
CA SER A 307 -22.43 2.72 -0.40
C SER A 307 -22.14 2.21 1.03
N PRO A 308 -23.12 2.22 1.95
CA PRO A 308 -22.90 1.87 3.37
C PRO A 308 -22.41 0.44 3.65
N SER A 309 -22.50 -0.47 2.67
CA SER A 309 -22.10 -1.87 2.78
C SER A 309 -21.03 -2.29 1.77
N GLY A 310 -20.41 -1.33 1.08
CA GLY A 310 -19.47 -1.58 -0.03
C GLY A 310 -17.99 -1.36 0.29
N LEU A 311 -17.65 -1.12 1.56
CA LEU A 311 -16.28 -0.81 1.98
C LEU A 311 -15.39 -2.04 1.95
N MET A 312 -14.21 -1.89 1.34
CA MET A 312 -13.18 -2.93 1.32
C MET A 312 -11.83 -2.37 1.75
N LEU A 313 -11.14 -3.07 2.65
CA LEU A 313 -9.75 -2.79 2.99
C LEU A 313 -8.84 -3.22 1.84
N THR A 314 -7.97 -2.33 1.39
CA THR A 314 -7.12 -2.56 0.20
C THR A 314 -5.64 -2.36 0.43
N GLN A 315 -5.26 -1.61 1.47
CA GLN A 315 -3.86 -1.32 1.75
C GLN A 315 -3.56 -1.31 3.24
N ILE A 316 -2.33 -1.71 3.57
CA ILE A 316 -1.69 -1.48 4.87
C ILE A 316 -0.39 -0.71 4.63
N ASN A 317 -0.17 0.37 5.39
CA ASN A 317 1.01 1.24 5.28
C ASN A 317 1.31 1.71 3.83
N GLY A 318 0.25 1.93 3.04
CA GLY A 318 0.34 2.36 1.63
C GLY A 318 0.70 1.26 0.63
N ALA A 319 0.89 0.01 1.07
CA ALA A 319 1.10 -1.15 0.21
C ALA A 319 -0.23 -1.90 0.01
N ALA A 320 -0.49 -2.32 -1.23
CA ALA A 320 -1.65 -3.16 -1.54
C ALA A 320 -1.55 -4.51 -0.84
N VAL A 321 -2.67 -4.96 -0.28
CA VAL A 321 -2.77 -6.26 0.42
C VAL A 321 -3.85 -7.12 -0.21
N ALA A 322 -3.60 -8.43 -0.30
CA ALA A 322 -4.57 -9.43 -0.70
C ALA A 322 -5.36 -9.98 0.51
N ASP A 323 -6.49 -10.60 0.23
CA ASP A 323 -7.31 -11.25 1.26
C ASP A 323 -6.56 -12.44 1.89
N GLY A 324 -6.46 -12.45 3.22
CA GLY A 324 -5.68 -13.41 4.01
C GLY A 324 -4.17 -13.17 3.99
N GLU A 325 -3.69 -12.05 3.45
CA GLU A 325 -2.26 -11.72 3.45
C GLU A 325 -1.75 -11.46 4.87
N ILE A 326 -0.49 -11.87 5.12
CA ILE A 326 0.22 -11.61 6.36
C ILE A 326 1.23 -10.50 6.12
N VAL A 327 1.05 -9.37 6.80
CA VAL A 327 1.91 -8.19 6.75
C VAL A 327 2.79 -8.14 8.00
N THR A 328 4.10 -7.95 7.82
CA THR A 328 5.02 -7.66 8.92
C THR A 328 5.04 -6.15 9.18
N LEU A 329 4.67 -5.73 10.39
CA LEU A 329 4.67 -4.33 10.80
C LEU A 329 6.08 -3.81 11.11
N GLY A 330 6.22 -2.50 11.30
CA GLY A 330 7.50 -1.87 11.65
C GLY A 330 8.10 -2.38 12.97
N SER A 331 7.24 -2.78 13.91
CA SER A 331 7.61 -3.46 15.16
C SER A 331 8.15 -4.89 14.94
N GLY A 332 7.82 -5.51 13.81
CA GLY A 332 8.02 -6.94 13.55
C GLY A 332 6.85 -7.84 13.97
N ALA A 333 5.78 -7.29 14.54
CA ALA A 333 4.52 -7.99 14.74
C ALA A 333 3.90 -8.38 13.38
N LEU A 334 3.05 -9.41 13.37
CA LEU A 334 2.32 -9.82 12.17
C LEU A 334 0.87 -9.35 12.21
N LEU A 335 0.37 -8.96 11.06
CA LEU A 335 -1.02 -8.60 10.84
C LEU A 335 -1.57 -9.46 9.69
N THR A 336 -2.49 -10.37 9.99
CA THR A 336 -3.28 -11.04 8.95
C THR A 336 -4.45 -10.15 8.59
N VAL A 337 -4.65 -9.85 7.31
CA VAL A 337 -5.68 -8.91 6.85
C VAL A 337 -6.65 -9.54 5.87
N HIS A 338 -7.92 -9.15 5.97
CA HIS A 338 -8.97 -9.57 5.04
C HIS A 338 -9.64 -8.34 4.43
N ALA A 339 -10.14 -8.48 3.20
CA ALA A 339 -10.74 -7.38 2.46
C ALA A 339 -12.02 -6.83 3.13
N ASN A 340 -12.69 -7.64 3.97
CA ASN A 340 -13.86 -7.25 4.75
C ASN A 340 -13.52 -6.46 6.04
N GLY A 341 -12.25 -6.11 6.25
CA GLY A 341 -11.77 -5.39 7.42
C GLY A 341 -11.37 -6.27 8.61
N ASP A 342 -11.62 -7.58 8.57
CA ASP A 342 -11.19 -8.48 9.65
C ASP A 342 -9.66 -8.59 9.66
N VAL A 343 -9.08 -8.41 10.84
CA VAL A 343 -7.63 -8.51 11.07
C VAL A 343 -7.31 -9.37 12.27
N ILE A 344 -6.15 -10.03 12.22
CA ILE A 344 -5.54 -10.72 13.36
C ILE A 344 -4.15 -10.12 13.57
N TYR A 345 -3.96 -9.43 14.69
CA TYR A 345 -2.68 -8.88 15.13
C TYR A 345 -1.99 -9.88 16.07
N ASP A 346 -0.76 -10.26 15.76
CA ASP A 346 0.08 -11.17 16.53
C ASP A 346 1.40 -10.48 16.93
N PRO A 347 1.61 -10.16 18.22
CA PRO A 347 2.84 -9.53 18.72
C PRO A 347 4.13 -10.35 18.46
N ARG A 348 4.04 -11.69 18.31
CA ARG A 348 5.18 -12.59 18.06
C ARG A 348 6.37 -12.45 19.02
N GLY A 349 6.09 -12.23 20.28
CA GLY A 349 7.14 -12.07 21.27
C GLY A 349 8.00 -10.81 21.10
N ARG A 350 7.59 -9.88 20.22
CA ARG A 350 8.39 -8.66 19.95
C ARG A 350 8.33 -7.65 21.08
N PHE A 351 7.42 -7.86 22.01
CA PHE A 351 7.16 -6.97 23.11
C PHE A 351 7.51 -7.56 24.47
N ASP A 352 7.88 -8.86 24.58
CA ASP A 352 8.17 -9.65 25.82
C ASP A 352 9.12 -9.01 26.83
N ALA A 353 9.80 -7.91 26.49
CA ALA A 353 10.57 -7.13 27.45
C ALA A 353 9.71 -6.10 28.22
N LEU A 354 8.39 -6.02 27.97
CA LEU A 354 7.50 -5.12 28.69
C LEU A 354 7.14 -5.71 30.05
N ALA A 355 7.95 -5.37 31.05
CA ALA A 355 7.67 -5.73 32.43
C ALA A 355 6.22 -5.43 32.85
N SER A 356 5.66 -6.31 33.67
CA SER A 356 4.28 -6.26 34.15
C SER A 356 3.76 -4.88 34.52
N GLY A 357 2.64 -4.48 33.91
CA GLY A 357 2.01 -3.17 34.12
C GLY A 357 2.62 -2.03 33.30
N SER A 358 3.68 -2.31 32.53
CA SER A 358 4.17 -1.41 31.48
C SER A 358 3.26 -1.47 30.26
N VAL A 359 3.36 -0.44 29.42
CA VAL A 359 2.55 -0.32 28.20
C VAL A 359 3.45 0.00 27.02
N GLY A 360 3.40 -0.83 26.00
CA GLY A 360 3.95 -0.59 24.67
C GLY A 360 2.87 -0.09 23.70
N MET A 361 3.31 0.50 22.60
CA MET A 361 2.43 0.90 21.51
C MET A 361 2.98 0.39 20.18
N ASP A 362 2.08 -0.10 19.33
CA ASP A 362 2.35 -0.35 17.92
C ASP A 362 1.29 0.38 17.07
N GLY A 363 1.54 0.54 15.78
CA GLY A 363 0.59 1.21 14.91
C GLY A 363 0.86 1.01 13.43
N PHE A 364 -0.21 1.15 12.65
CA PHE A 364 -0.18 1.05 11.20
C PHE A 364 -1.31 1.89 10.59
N SER A 365 -1.20 2.24 9.31
CA SER A 365 -2.30 2.87 8.56
C SER A 365 -2.98 1.86 7.66
N TYR A 366 -4.29 1.99 7.45
CA TYR A 366 -5.03 1.21 6.46
C TYR A 366 -5.81 2.12 5.52
N SER A 367 -6.05 1.64 4.30
CA SER A 367 -6.89 2.32 3.32
C SER A 367 -8.10 1.46 2.95
N ILE A 368 -9.26 2.10 2.89
CA ILE A 368 -10.52 1.52 2.42
C ILE A 368 -10.90 2.13 1.08
N ILE A 369 -11.58 1.35 0.25
CA ILE A 369 -12.19 1.80 -1.00
C ILE A 369 -13.70 1.52 -0.97
N ASP A 370 -14.49 2.43 -1.55
CA ASP A 370 -15.91 2.21 -1.83
C ASP A 370 -16.12 1.44 -3.15
N ALA A 371 -17.38 1.12 -3.47
CA ALA A 371 -17.75 0.41 -4.70
C ALA A 371 -17.58 1.24 -5.98
N ASP A 372 -17.51 2.57 -5.85
CA ASP A 372 -17.44 3.57 -6.91
C ASP A 372 -15.99 4.08 -7.14
N GLY A 373 -15.01 3.53 -6.41
CA GLY A 373 -13.57 3.76 -6.54
C GLY A 373 -12.99 4.88 -5.67
N GLY A 374 -13.78 5.49 -4.79
CA GLY A 374 -13.30 6.49 -3.83
C GLY A 374 -12.55 5.81 -2.68
N SER A 375 -11.52 6.48 -2.14
CA SER A 375 -10.67 5.89 -1.10
C SER A 375 -10.38 6.86 0.04
N ALA A 376 -10.18 6.30 1.24
CA ALA A 376 -9.75 7.02 2.42
C ALA A 376 -8.80 6.18 3.27
N THR A 377 -7.99 6.85 4.08
CA THR A 377 -6.97 6.23 4.93
C THR A 377 -7.18 6.64 6.38
N ALA A 378 -7.00 5.69 7.30
CA ALA A 378 -6.98 5.93 8.73
C ALA A 378 -5.82 5.18 9.41
N THR A 379 -5.64 5.42 10.70
CA THR A 379 -4.56 4.83 11.51
C THR A 379 -5.11 3.98 12.63
N VAL A 380 -4.49 2.83 12.85
CA VAL A 380 -4.72 1.97 14.01
C VAL A 380 -3.60 2.21 15.02
N THR A 381 -3.98 2.42 16.27
CA THR A 381 -3.06 2.36 17.42
C THR A 381 -3.38 1.11 18.23
N VAL A 382 -2.38 0.26 18.44
CA VAL A 382 -2.48 -0.94 19.27
C VAL A 382 -1.75 -0.69 20.58
N THR A 383 -2.47 -0.76 21.69
CA THR A 383 -1.90 -0.71 23.05
C THR A 383 -1.52 -2.13 23.47
N ILE A 384 -0.25 -2.37 23.78
CA ILE A 384 0.25 -3.68 24.23
C ILE A 384 0.54 -3.58 25.72
N ASN A 385 -0.18 -4.37 26.52
CA ASN A 385 0.02 -4.42 27.96
C ASN A 385 1.07 -5.48 28.30
N GLY A 386 2.09 -5.07 29.04
CA GLY A 386 3.11 -5.96 29.58
C GLY A 386 2.54 -6.87 30.66
N LEU A 387 2.80 -8.17 30.54
CA LEU A 387 2.55 -9.19 31.54
C LEU A 387 3.87 -9.54 32.23
N ASN A 388 3.90 -10.62 32.98
CA ASN A 388 5.08 -11.01 33.72
C ASN A 388 5.48 -12.40 33.23
N ASP A 389 6.61 -12.48 32.57
CA ASP A 389 7.18 -13.72 32.10
C ASP A 389 7.94 -14.43 33.22
N PRO A 390 7.85 -15.78 33.31
CA PRO A 390 8.72 -16.52 34.20
C PRO A 390 10.20 -16.41 33.79
N PRO A 391 11.13 -16.48 34.74
CA PRO A 391 12.53 -16.68 34.42
C PRO A 391 12.71 -18.01 33.66
N VAL A 392 13.76 -18.08 32.86
CA VAL A 392 14.26 -19.30 32.23
C VAL A 392 15.44 -19.81 33.05
N ALA A 393 15.22 -20.92 33.76
CA ALA A 393 16.26 -21.56 34.57
C ALA A 393 17.13 -22.49 33.71
N THR A 394 18.45 -22.47 33.92
CA THR A 394 19.40 -23.31 33.18
C THR A 394 20.03 -24.36 34.11
N ASP A 395 20.16 -25.60 33.65
CA ASP A 395 20.84 -26.63 34.45
C ASP A 395 22.34 -26.30 34.59
N ASN A 396 22.88 -26.49 35.79
CA ASN A 396 24.31 -26.33 36.08
C ASN A 396 24.95 -27.69 36.38
N SER A 397 26.27 -27.73 36.28
CA SER A 397 27.10 -28.86 36.67
C SER A 397 28.14 -28.45 37.68
N LEU A 398 28.49 -29.41 38.55
CA LEU A 398 29.51 -29.23 39.56
C LEU A 398 30.36 -30.48 39.65
N VAL A 399 31.66 -30.29 39.80
CA VAL A 399 32.59 -31.37 40.08
C VAL A 399 33.30 -31.11 41.39
N THR A 400 33.48 -32.16 42.19
CA THR A 400 34.22 -32.07 43.46
C THR A 400 34.83 -33.40 43.83
N ILE A 401 35.58 -33.43 44.93
CA ILE A 401 36.16 -34.65 45.49
C ILE A 401 35.54 -34.95 46.87
N LYS A 402 35.53 -36.23 47.24
CA LYS A 402 34.94 -36.66 48.51
C LYS A 402 35.54 -35.89 49.70
N GLY A 403 34.68 -35.39 50.57
CA GLY A 403 35.06 -34.67 51.78
C GLY A 403 35.58 -33.25 51.56
N GLN A 404 35.61 -32.74 50.32
CA GLN A 404 35.86 -31.33 50.03
C GLN A 404 34.54 -30.65 49.73
N THR A 405 34.33 -29.50 50.37
CA THR A 405 33.25 -28.59 49.98
C THR A 405 33.62 -27.93 48.66
N ALA A 406 32.64 -27.76 47.79
CA ALA A 406 32.72 -26.96 46.58
C ALA A 406 31.69 -25.82 46.66
N SER A 407 31.92 -24.74 45.93
CA SER A 407 31.01 -23.58 45.87
C SER A 407 30.70 -23.14 44.45
N GLY A 408 29.62 -22.37 44.28
CA GLY A 408 29.21 -21.81 43.00
C GLY A 408 28.04 -20.83 43.14
N ASN A 409 27.47 -20.41 42.03
CA ASN A 409 26.28 -19.57 41.94
C ASN A 409 25.26 -20.13 40.93
N LEU A 410 24.07 -20.43 41.42
CA LEU A 410 22.96 -20.99 40.63
C LEU A 410 22.46 -20.04 39.53
N ILE A 411 22.60 -18.72 39.71
CA ILE A 411 22.05 -17.73 38.77
C ILE A 411 23.08 -17.32 37.72
N THR A 412 24.36 -17.20 38.12
CA THR A 412 25.38 -16.50 37.31
C THR A 412 26.46 -17.38 36.73
N ASP A 413 26.60 -18.62 37.19
CA ASP A 413 27.61 -19.52 36.64
C ASP A 413 27.21 -19.96 35.23
N ASP A 414 28.15 -19.88 34.28
CA ASP A 414 28.00 -20.37 32.91
C ASP A 414 28.97 -21.54 32.69
N ASP A 415 28.46 -22.76 32.84
CA ASP A 415 29.22 -23.99 32.61
C ASP A 415 29.17 -24.46 31.14
N GLY A 416 28.71 -23.59 30.24
CA GLY A 416 28.48 -23.86 28.82
C GLY A 416 27.03 -24.17 28.47
N ALA A 417 26.15 -24.35 29.45
CA ALA A 417 24.70 -24.42 29.23
C ALA A 417 24.04 -23.03 29.16
N GLY A 418 24.71 -21.97 29.65
CA GLY A 418 24.18 -20.63 29.82
C GLY A 418 23.95 -20.27 31.29
N VAL A 419 23.34 -19.10 31.53
CA VAL A 419 22.98 -18.58 32.87
C VAL A 419 21.47 -18.44 32.99
N ASP A 420 20.95 -18.35 34.21
CA ASP A 420 19.55 -18.02 34.45
C ASP A 420 19.24 -16.61 33.94
N GLN A 421 18.13 -16.47 33.21
CA GLN A 421 17.73 -15.20 32.61
C GLN A 421 16.23 -14.99 32.69
N ASP A 422 15.83 -13.74 32.64
CA ASP A 422 14.44 -13.34 32.60
C ASP A 422 14.36 -12.09 31.72
N VAL A 423 13.38 -12.09 30.82
CA VAL A 423 13.24 -11.09 29.76
C VAL A 423 12.73 -9.75 30.30
N ASP A 424 11.98 -9.78 31.40
CA ASP A 424 11.43 -8.61 32.07
C ASP A 424 12.45 -7.96 33.01
N THR A 425 13.28 -8.78 33.66
CA THR A 425 14.16 -8.29 34.72
C THR A 425 15.43 -9.11 34.94
N PRO A 426 16.59 -8.45 35.17
CA PRO A 426 17.79 -9.17 35.58
C PRO A 426 17.78 -9.55 37.08
N ALA A 427 16.76 -9.14 37.85
CA ALA A 427 16.75 -9.25 39.30
C ALA A 427 16.17 -10.60 39.78
N LEU A 428 16.98 -11.65 39.71
CA LEU A 428 16.59 -13.01 40.09
C LEU A 428 16.94 -13.36 41.53
N ARG A 429 16.20 -14.31 42.12
CA ARG A 429 16.54 -14.92 43.41
C ARG A 429 16.21 -16.41 43.45
N ILE A 430 17.00 -17.17 44.21
CA ILE A 430 16.67 -18.56 44.51
C ILE A 430 15.67 -18.61 45.67
N THR A 431 14.55 -19.32 45.45
CA THR A 431 13.48 -19.44 46.44
C THR A 431 13.38 -20.81 47.07
N HIS A 432 13.78 -21.88 46.38
CA HIS A 432 13.70 -23.25 46.89
C HIS A 432 14.90 -24.12 46.49
N ILE A 433 15.20 -25.13 47.31
CA ILE A 433 16.09 -26.25 47.01
C ILE A 433 15.35 -27.55 47.31
N ASN A 434 15.17 -28.42 46.31
CA ASN A 434 14.35 -29.64 46.40
C ASN A 434 12.97 -29.38 47.05
N GLY A 435 12.32 -28.28 46.65
CA GLY A 435 11.03 -27.83 47.20
C GLY A 435 11.06 -27.27 48.63
N ILE A 436 12.24 -27.15 49.27
CA ILE A 436 12.40 -26.54 50.59
C ILE A 436 12.70 -25.05 50.42
N PRO A 437 11.94 -24.13 51.04
CA PRO A 437 12.19 -22.70 50.94
C PRO A 437 13.60 -22.32 51.41
N VAL A 438 14.27 -21.47 50.64
CA VAL A 438 15.58 -20.92 50.98
C VAL A 438 15.44 -19.82 52.02
N VAL A 439 16.20 -19.96 53.11
CA VAL A 439 16.55 -18.88 54.03
C VAL A 439 18.05 -18.68 53.91
N ASN A 440 18.53 -17.45 53.73
CA ASN A 440 19.95 -17.19 53.46
C ASN A 440 20.90 -17.89 54.45
N GLY A 441 21.76 -18.75 53.91
CA GLY A 441 22.71 -19.56 54.68
C GLY A 441 22.11 -20.82 55.31
N GLN A 442 20.91 -21.22 54.90
CA GLN A 442 20.27 -22.46 55.34
C GLN A 442 20.86 -23.65 54.59
N THR A 443 21.11 -24.73 55.33
CA THR A 443 21.57 -26.00 54.78
C THR A 443 20.41 -26.97 54.56
N THR A 444 20.30 -27.48 53.33
CA THR A 444 19.43 -28.59 52.92
C THR A 444 20.22 -29.89 52.88
N LEU A 445 19.70 -30.96 53.50
CA LEU A 445 20.30 -32.30 53.45
C LEU A 445 19.75 -33.06 52.26
N LEU A 446 20.62 -33.52 51.37
CA LEU A 446 20.26 -34.32 50.21
C LEU A 446 20.02 -35.79 50.59
N SER A 447 19.36 -36.54 49.71
CA SER A 447 19.09 -37.96 49.89
C SER A 447 20.37 -38.81 49.95
N SER A 448 21.44 -38.35 49.30
CA SER A 448 22.80 -38.90 49.39
C SER A 448 23.41 -38.77 50.79
N GLY A 449 22.95 -37.80 51.59
CA GLY A 449 23.56 -37.38 52.84
C GLY A 449 24.53 -36.20 52.70
N ALA A 450 24.76 -35.69 51.48
CA ALA A 450 25.46 -34.43 51.25
C ALA A 450 24.61 -33.22 51.69
N ARG A 451 25.24 -32.07 51.86
CA ARG A 451 24.64 -30.84 52.37
C ARG A 451 24.81 -29.71 51.37
N VAL A 452 23.72 -29.04 51.05
CA VAL A 452 23.73 -27.84 50.20
C VAL A 452 23.37 -26.64 51.06
N THR A 453 24.24 -25.64 51.15
CA THR A 453 23.94 -24.37 51.82
C THR A 453 23.75 -23.30 50.76
N THR A 454 22.59 -22.65 50.72
CA THR A 454 22.25 -21.69 49.65
C THR A 454 21.86 -20.33 50.19
N PHE A 455 22.02 -19.33 49.32
CA PHE A 455 21.61 -17.96 49.53
C PHE A 455 20.66 -17.54 48.40
N ALA A 456 19.76 -16.60 48.69
CA ALA A 456 18.79 -16.10 47.71
C ALA A 456 19.48 -15.38 46.53
N ASP A 457 20.72 -14.91 46.70
CA ASP A 457 21.53 -14.31 45.63
C ASP A 457 22.18 -15.35 44.70
N GLY A 458 21.80 -16.63 44.82
CA GLY A 458 22.27 -17.72 43.96
C GLY A 458 23.51 -18.43 44.49
N ARG A 459 24.29 -17.80 45.39
CA ARG A 459 25.48 -18.45 45.96
C ARG A 459 25.12 -19.72 46.71
N TYR A 460 25.92 -20.76 46.52
CA TYR A 460 25.75 -22.01 47.23
C TYR A 460 27.09 -22.70 47.56
N THR A 461 27.03 -23.62 48.52
CA THR A 461 28.10 -24.59 48.79
C THR A 461 27.52 -25.99 48.80
N TYR A 462 28.20 -26.94 48.17
CA TYR A 462 27.92 -28.36 48.24
C TYR A 462 29.00 -29.05 49.10
N ASP A 463 28.61 -29.63 50.23
CA ASP A 463 29.46 -30.41 51.12
C ASP A 463 29.09 -31.91 51.05
N PRO A 464 29.91 -32.74 50.39
CA PRO A 464 29.70 -34.19 50.35
C PRO A 464 29.82 -34.85 51.73
N GLY A 465 30.44 -34.18 52.71
CA GLY A 465 30.65 -34.66 54.06
C GLY A 465 31.25 -36.07 54.07
N THR A 466 30.55 -37.00 54.72
CA THR A 466 30.95 -38.42 54.76
C THR A 466 30.18 -39.31 53.79
N ALA A 467 29.24 -38.76 53.01
CA ALA A 467 28.34 -39.54 52.15
C ALA A 467 29.11 -40.40 51.13
N PHE A 468 30.21 -39.86 50.61
CA PHE A 468 31.00 -40.47 49.55
C PHE A 468 32.35 -41.06 50.02
N ASN A 469 32.52 -41.29 51.33
CA ASN A 469 33.76 -41.83 51.89
C ASN A 469 34.14 -43.22 51.34
N HIS A 470 33.16 -43.95 50.80
CA HIS A 470 33.32 -45.26 50.19
C HIS A 470 34.06 -45.24 48.84
N LEU A 471 34.18 -44.07 48.18
CA LEU A 471 34.89 -43.93 46.91
C LEU A 471 36.41 -44.00 47.11
N ASN A 472 37.11 -44.81 46.32
CA ASN A 472 38.56 -44.83 46.25
C ASN A 472 39.06 -43.93 45.09
N PRO A 473 40.34 -43.49 45.08
CA PRO A 473 40.90 -42.76 43.94
C PRO A 473 40.65 -43.50 42.61
N GLY A 474 40.20 -42.78 41.58
CA GLY A 474 39.76 -43.36 40.30
C GLY A 474 38.31 -43.83 40.25
N GLN A 475 37.53 -43.68 41.33
CA GLN A 475 36.08 -43.90 41.35
C GLN A 475 35.34 -42.56 41.41
N SER A 476 34.14 -42.51 40.83
CA SER A 476 33.20 -41.38 40.96
C SER A 476 31.80 -41.85 41.31
N ALA A 477 30.98 -40.93 41.82
CA ALA A 477 29.54 -41.09 41.96
C ALA A 477 28.84 -39.79 41.54
N ALA A 478 27.60 -39.91 41.07
CA ALA A 478 26.74 -38.77 40.76
C ALA A 478 25.83 -38.46 41.95
N ASP A 479 25.55 -37.17 42.16
CA ASP A 479 24.51 -36.62 43.02
C ASP A 479 23.82 -35.46 42.28
N ALA A 480 22.68 -35.00 42.77
CA ALA A 480 22.02 -33.83 42.19
C ALA A 480 21.05 -33.16 43.17
N PHE A 481 20.74 -31.90 42.91
CA PHE A 481 19.64 -31.19 43.56
C PHE A 481 18.93 -30.25 42.59
N GLU A 482 17.62 -30.09 42.77
CA GLU A 482 16.79 -29.13 42.04
C GLU A 482 16.80 -27.80 42.80
N TYR A 483 16.80 -26.70 42.07
CA TYR A 483 16.60 -25.36 42.61
C TYR A 483 15.45 -24.65 41.86
N THR A 484 14.83 -23.68 42.53
CA THR A 484 13.79 -22.83 41.92
C THR A 484 14.25 -21.39 41.95
N VAL A 485 14.34 -20.77 40.79
CA VAL A 485 14.63 -19.34 40.61
C VAL A 485 13.31 -18.58 40.43
N SER A 486 13.24 -17.35 40.92
CA SER A 486 12.05 -16.52 40.81
C SER A 486 12.41 -15.06 40.63
N ASP A 487 11.58 -14.37 39.87
CA ASP A 487 11.63 -12.92 39.69
C ASP A 487 11.01 -12.18 40.91
N PRO A 488 11.09 -10.83 40.98
CA PRO A 488 10.47 -10.03 42.03
C PRO A 488 8.94 -10.14 42.12
N GLN A 489 8.28 -10.55 41.04
CA GLN A 489 6.82 -10.71 40.92
C GLN A 489 6.33 -12.12 41.30
N ASN A 490 7.25 -13.04 41.59
CA ASN A 490 7.06 -14.45 41.94
C ASN A 490 6.65 -15.38 40.80
N ALA A 491 6.88 -15.02 39.54
CA ALA A 491 6.98 -16.06 38.52
C ALA A 491 8.29 -16.82 38.71
N SER A 492 8.29 -18.11 38.35
CA SER A 492 9.37 -19.02 38.73
C SER A 492 9.53 -20.15 37.74
N ASP A 493 10.76 -20.62 37.63
CA ASP A 493 11.13 -21.83 36.91
C ASP A 493 12.15 -22.64 37.74
N ALA A 494 12.40 -23.89 37.36
CA ALA A 494 13.26 -24.80 38.10
C ALA A 494 14.27 -25.52 37.20
N ALA A 495 15.47 -25.70 37.73
CA ALA A 495 16.57 -26.39 37.07
C ALA A 495 17.37 -27.22 38.09
N HIS A 496 18.34 -27.99 37.59
CA HIS A 496 19.13 -28.93 38.38
C HIS A 496 20.60 -28.55 38.42
N VAL A 497 21.24 -28.87 39.54
CA VAL A 497 22.70 -28.97 39.61
C VAL A 497 23.09 -30.44 39.58
N GLY A 498 23.76 -30.87 38.51
CA GLY A 498 24.36 -32.19 38.38
C GLY A 498 25.74 -32.24 39.02
N VAL A 499 25.92 -33.05 40.07
CA VAL A 499 27.17 -33.12 40.83
C VAL A 499 27.92 -34.42 40.56
N THR A 500 29.19 -34.33 40.16
CA THR A 500 30.11 -35.48 40.10
C THR A 500 31.11 -35.44 41.26
N VAL A 501 31.09 -36.46 42.12
CA VAL A 501 32.01 -36.59 43.27
C VAL A 501 33.07 -37.65 42.98
N TYR A 502 34.34 -37.26 42.96
CA TYR A 502 35.48 -38.16 42.77
C TYR A 502 36.08 -38.65 44.09
N GLY A 503 36.68 -39.85 44.08
CA GLY A 503 37.35 -40.43 45.24
C GLY A 503 38.73 -39.85 45.59
N GLY A 504 39.26 -38.93 44.78
CA GLY A 504 40.51 -38.20 45.01
C GLY A 504 40.73 -37.09 43.97
N GLU A 505 41.78 -36.28 44.15
CA GLU A 505 42.13 -35.12 43.29
C GLU A 505 42.53 -35.51 41.87
N PHE A 506 43.17 -36.67 41.66
CA PHE A 506 43.59 -37.13 40.34
C PHE A 506 42.98 -38.50 40.03
N ASN A 507 42.25 -38.59 38.91
CA ASN A 507 41.50 -39.76 38.51
C ASN A 507 41.77 -40.09 37.05
N VAL A 508 41.96 -41.36 36.74
CA VAL A 508 42.10 -41.83 35.34
C VAL A 508 40.90 -42.71 35.02
N MET A 509 40.15 -42.32 33.99
CA MET A 509 38.89 -42.92 33.55
C MET A 509 38.99 -43.29 32.07
N GLY A 510 39.39 -44.54 31.81
CA GLY A 510 39.66 -44.97 30.44
C GLY A 510 40.83 -44.19 29.85
N THR A 511 40.57 -43.41 28.80
CA THR A 511 41.56 -42.57 28.10
C THR A 511 41.55 -41.11 28.58
N THR A 512 40.76 -40.77 29.60
CA THR A 512 40.73 -39.41 30.17
C THR A 512 41.34 -39.41 31.57
N ALA A 513 42.20 -38.43 31.86
CA ALA A 513 42.57 -38.10 33.22
C ALA A 513 41.89 -36.80 33.65
N VAL A 514 41.29 -36.80 34.84
CA VAL A 514 40.65 -35.64 35.44
C VAL A 514 41.44 -35.26 36.69
N LEU A 515 41.93 -34.03 36.73
CA LEU A 515 42.48 -33.39 37.91
C LEU A 515 41.44 -32.39 38.43
N VAL A 516 40.99 -32.59 39.65
CA VAL A 516 40.02 -31.73 40.34
C VAL A 516 40.73 -30.99 41.46
N GLY A 517 40.74 -29.67 41.37
CA GLY A 517 41.23 -28.76 42.38
C GLY A 517 40.27 -28.58 43.57
N SER A 518 40.58 -27.63 44.42
CA SER A 518 39.85 -27.30 45.64
C SER A 518 39.25 -25.89 45.53
N ASP A 519 38.36 -25.53 46.47
CA ASP A 519 37.85 -24.15 46.56
C ASP A 519 38.92 -23.11 46.97
N ALA A 520 40.14 -23.55 47.27
CA ALA A 520 41.25 -22.68 47.63
C ALA A 520 42.27 -22.67 46.50
N ARG A 521 43.00 -21.56 46.39
CA ARG A 521 44.06 -21.36 45.40
C ARG A 521 44.96 -22.57 45.19
N ASP A 522 44.92 -23.10 43.98
CA ASP A 522 45.68 -24.24 43.52
C ASP A 522 46.81 -23.83 42.57
N ALA A 523 47.99 -24.39 42.83
CA ALA A 523 49.14 -24.26 41.95
C ALA A 523 49.35 -25.57 41.18
N ILE A 524 48.95 -25.56 39.91
CA ILE A 524 48.98 -26.72 39.03
C ILE A 524 50.13 -26.59 38.05
N VAL A 525 50.95 -27.63 37.94
CA VAL A 525 52.03 -27.71 36.95
C VAL A 525 51.91 -29.01 36.19
N TYR A 526 51.64 -28.95 34.89
CA TYR A 526 51.62 -30.12 34.03
C TYR A 526 52.74 -30.07 32.99
N ARG A 527 53.59 -31.10 32.99
CA ARG A 527 54.68 -31.26 32.01
C ARG A 527 54.37 -32.42 31.08
N VAL A 528 53.86 -32.08 29.90
CA VAL A 528 53.29 -33.02 28.92
C VAL A 528 54.32 -34.07 28.50
N SER A 529 55.54 -33.64 28.17
CA SER A 529 56.64 -34.54 27.75
C SER A 529 56.99 -35.65 28.76
N SER A 530 56.67 -35.46 30.03
CA SER A 530 56.96 -36.44 31.10
C SER A 530 55.72 -37.11 31.67
N GLY A 531 54.52 -36.68 31.30
CA GLY A 531 53.26 -37.07 31.96
C GLY A 531 53.18 -36.66 33.44
N GLN A 532 54.12 -35.87 33.97
CA GLN A 532 54.11 -35.45 35.38
C GLN A 532 53.16 -34.27 35.56
N ILE A 533 52.14 -34.47 36.39
CA ILE A 533 51.27 -33.40 36.86
C ILE A 533 51.48 -33.19 38.36
N ARG A 534 51.48 -31.93 38.79
CA ARG A 534 51.59 -31.52 40.19
C ARG A 534 50.46 -30.58 40.53
N ILE A 535 49.85 -30.78 41.69
CA ILE A 535 48.91 -29.84 42.30
C ILE A 535 49.35 -29.65 43.75
N ASN A 536 49.53 -28.40 44.18
CA ASN A 536 49.94 -28.02 45.54
C ASN A 536 51.15 -28.81 46.08
N GLY A 537 52.11 -29.11 45.21
CA GLY A 537 53.34 -29.85 45.53
C GLY A 537 53.21 -31.38 45.55
N ARG A 538 52.00 -31.92 45.44
CA ARG A 538 51.77 -33.36 45.29
C ARG A 538 51.93 -33.77 43.83
N SER A 539 52.61 -34.89 43.57
CA SER A 539 52.89 -35.36 42.21
C SER A 539 52.04 -36.57 41.84
N TYR A 540 51.50 -36.52 40.63
CA TYR A 540 50.81 -37.61 39.97
C TYR A 540 51.44 -37.86 38.59
N PHE A 541 51.02 -38.96 37.96
CA PHE A 541 51.52 -39.37 36.66
C PHE A 541 50.35 -39.69 35.74
N VAL A 542 50.28 -39.00 34.62
CA VAL A 542 49.34 -39.25 33.52
C VAL A 542 49.88 -40.43 32.71
N PRO A 543 49.19 -41.59 32.69
CA PRO A 543 49.62 -42.75 31.92
C PRO A 543 49.65 -42.47 30.42
N GLN A 544 50.49 -43.18 29.67
CA GLN A 544 50.54 -43.08 28.19
C GLN A 544 49.26 -43.56 27.48
N SER A 545 48.34 -44.20 28.20
CA SER A 545 47.03 -44.60 27.67
C SER A 545 45.98 -43.49 27.76
N VAL A 546 46.35 -42.32 28.27
CA VAL A 546 45.48 -41.15 28.36
C VAL A 546 45.69 -40.28 27.13
N ASP A 547 44.58 -39.95 26.51
CA ASP A 547 44.44 -39.16 25.29
C ASP A 547 43.80 -37.79 25.61
N PHE A 548 43.30 -37.59 26.83
CA PHE A 548 42.72 -36.31 27.25
C PHE A 548 42.99 -36.03 28.73
N VAL A 549 43.45 -34.82 29.07
CA VAL A 549 43.58 -34.36 30.46
C VAL A 549 42.66 -33.17 30.68
N GLN A 550 41.70 -33.35 31.57
CA GLN A 550 40.84 -32.29 32.09
C GLN A 550 41.39 -31.81 33.43
N ILE A 551 41.51 -30.49 33.58
CA ILE A 551 41.95 -29.82 34.80
C ILE A 551 40.85 -28.86 35.22
N GLU A 552 40.42 -28.96 36.47
CA GLU A 552 39.46 -28.06 37.07
C GLU A 552 40.17 -27.37 38.23
N GLY A 553 40.31 -26.04 38.19
CA GLY A 553 40.97 -25.29 39.26
C GLY A 553 40.13 -25.28 40.54
N GLY A 554 38.81 -25.16 40.39
CA GLY A 554 37.89 -25.07 41.50
C GLY A 554 37.59 -23.61 41.84
N GLY A 555 37.82 -23.22 43.09
CA GLY A 555 37.51 -21.88 43.58
C GLY A 555 38.74 -21.06 43.92
N ASP A 556 38.52 -19.76 44.12
CA ASP A 556 39.54 -18.72 44.40
C ASP A 556 40.38 -18.27 43.19
N ALA A 557 41.69 -18.51 43.19
CA ALA A 557 42.62 -17.88 42.25
C ALA A 557 43.72 -18.88 41.90
N ASP A 558 43.42 -19.67 40.88
CA ASP A 558 44.13 -20.85 40.46
C ASP A 558 45.10 -20.55 39.34
N VAL A 559 46.21 -21.28 39.36
CA VAL A 559 47.30 -21.11 38.41
C VAL A 559 47.62 -22.43 37.75
N LEU A 560 47.41 -22.50 36.43
CA LEU A 560 47.90 -23.61 35.60
C LEU A 560 49.16 -23.21 34.85
N ASN A 561 50.26 -23.90 35.14
CA ASN A 561 51.49 -23.87 34.36
C ASN A 561 51.61 -25.13 33.49
N LEU A 562 51.39 -24.96 32.19
CA LEU A 562 51.39 -26.02 31.21
C LEU A 562 52.66 -25.94 30.36
N ILE A 563 53.48 -26.98 30.47
CA ILE A 563 54.76 -27.09 29.77
C ILE A 563 54.61 -28.11 28.64
N GLY A 564 54.68 -27.59 27.41
CA GLY A 564 54.52 -28.29 26.15
C GLY A 564 55.61 -29.32 25.85
N SER A 565 55.56 -29.85 24.63
CA SER A 565 56.48 -30.88 24.17
C SER A 565 57.60 -30.26 23.30
N PRO A 566 58.53 -31.07 22.77
CA PRO A 566 59.44 -30.59 21.73
C PRO A 566 58.80 -30.41 20.33
N GLY A 567 57.54 -30.84 20.15
CA GLY A 567 56.78 -30.78 18.91
C GLY A 567 56.14 -29.41 18.65
N ASN A 568 55.19 -29.36 17.71
CA ASN A 568 54.41 -28.15 17.45
C ASN A 568 53.09 -28.23 18.24
N GLU A 569 52.73 -27.16 18.93
CA GLU A 569 51.49 -27.05 19.69
C GLU A 569 50.61 -25.88 19.25
N SER A 570 49.30 -26.05 19.44
CA SER A 570 48.31 -25.00 19.25
C SER A 570 47.45 -24.82 20.50
N ALA A 571 47.28 -23.59 20.95
CA ALA A 571 46.56 -23.29 22.19
C ALA A 571 45.48 -22.23 21.98
N LEU A 572 44.43 -22.29 22.80
CA LEU A 572 43.41 -21.28 22.94
C LEU A 572 43.21 -21.00 24.43
N THR A 573 43.29 -19.74 24.82
CA THR A 573 42.93 -19.28 26.18
C THR A 573 41.80 -18.27 26.10
N ARG A 574 40.93 -18.30 27.10
CA ARG A 574 39.85 -17.34 27.34
C ARG A 574 39.69 -17.18 28.87
N PRO A 575 38.98 -16.17 29.37
CA PRO A 575 38.66 -16.07 30.79
C PRO A 575 38.11 -17.40 31.34
N GLY A 576 38.73 -17.89 32.43
CA GLY A 576 38.36 -19.13 33.10
C GLY A 576 38.71 -20.43 32.36
N GLN A 577 39.21 -20.39 31.11
CA GLN A 577 39.35 -21.60 30.29
C GLN A 577 40.63 -21.64 29.44
N VAL A 578 41.17 -22.85 29.28
CA VAL A 578 42.24 -23.15 28.32
C VAL A 578 41.98 -24.45 27.59
N PHE A 579 42.28 -24.46 26.30
CA PHE A 579 42.35 -25.66 25.47
C PHE A 579 43.70 -25.69 24.77
N LEU A 580 44.43 -26.79 24.90
CA LEU A 580 45.70 -27.03 24.23
C LEU A 580 45.60 -28.32 23.41
N ASP A 581 45.83 -28.18 22.11
CA ASP A 581 45.87 -29.25 21.11
C ASP A 581 47.31 -29.43 20.60
N PHE A 582 47.76 -30.67 20.50
CA PHE A 582 49.11 -31.04 20.10
C PHE A 582 49.10 -31.60 18.66
N ASP A 583 49.87 -31.01 17.74
CA ASP A 583 49.84 -31.36 16.31
C ASP A 583 50.38 -32.79 16.01
N ALA A 584 50.03 -33.29 14.82
CA ALA A 584 49.89 -34.65 14.27
C ALA A 584 50.96 -35.74 14.55
N GLY A 585 52.05 -35.45 15.25
CA GLY A 585 53.04 -36.45 15.70
C GLY A 585 52.62 -37.21 16.98
N HIS A 586 51.61 -36.70 17.68
CA HIS A 586 50.98 -37.26 18.86
C HIS A 586 49.44 -37.16 18.74
N ALA A 587 48.90 -37.62 17.60
CA ALA A 587 47.46 -37.54 17.30
C ALA A 587 46.61 -38.07 18.48
N GLY A 588 45.81 -37.16 19.07
CA GLY A 588 44.84 -37.48 20.11
C GLY A 588 45.33 -37.30 21.55
N PHE A 589 46.22 -36.35 21.87
CA PHE A 589 46.43 -35.93 23.27
C PHE A 589 46.01 -34.47 23.45
N ASP A 590 44.91 -34.24 24.16
CA ASP A 590 44.38 -32.90 24.42
C ASP A 590 44.46 -32.52 25.91
N VAL A 591 44.61 -31.23 26.21
CA VAL A 591 44.48 -30.70 27.57
C VAL A 591 43.44 -29.61 27.60
N ALA A 592 42.44 -29.76 28.47
CA ALA A 592 41.48 -28.71 28.79
C ALA A 592 41.61 -28.31 30.26
N GLY A 593 41.52 -27.01 30.51
CA GLY A 593 41.46 -26.43 31.85
C GLY A 593 40.23 -25.54 31.96
N VAL A 594 39.49 -25.66 33.07
CA VAL A 594 38.39 -24.77 33.45
C VAL A 594 38.60 -24.25 34.87
N ASP A 595 37.93 -23.16 35.21
CA ASP A 595 38.04 -22.45 36.49
C ASP A 595 39.49 -22.06 36.80
N LEU A 596 40.11 -21.32 35.86
CA LEU A 596 41.50 -20.87 35.97
C LEU A 596 41.62 -19.36 35.74
N GLU A 597 42.05 -18.62 36.77
CA GLU A 597 42.29 -17.18 36.69
C GLU A 597 43.63 -16.88 36.00
N THR A 598 44.64 -17.74 36.20
CA THR A 598 45.96 -17.58 35.57
C THR A 598 46.38 -18.81 34.81
N VAL A 599 46.66 -18.62 33.51
CA VAL A 599 47.25 -19.65 32.66
C VAL A 599 48.65 -19.23 32.24
N ILE A 600 49.60 -20.15 32.35
CA ILE A 600 50.98 -20.00 31.89
C ILE A 600 51.27 -21.14 30.92
N LEU A 601 51.49 -20.79 29.65
CA LEU A 601 51.83 -21.71 28.58
C LEU A 601 53.32 -21.57 28.24
N ASP A 602 54.06 -22.66 28.30
CA ASP A 602 55.41 -22.78 27.76
C ASP A 602 55.38 -23.76 26.59
N GLY A 603 55.63 -23.26 25.38
CA GLY A 603 55.57 -24.06 24.16
C GLY A 603 56.67 -25.13 24.08
N GLY A 604 57.71 -25.04 24.92
CA GLY A 604 58.81 -26.00 24.86
C GLY A 604 59.63 -25.87 23.57
N GLY A 605 59.47 -26.83 22.65
CA GLY A 605 60.17 -26.86 21.36
C GLY A 605 59.28 -26.45 20.19
N GLY A 606 59.69 -26.78 18.96
CA GLY A 606 58.87 -26.60 17.76
C GLY A 606 58.44 -25.17 17.40
N THR A 607 57.43 -25.09 16.55
CA THR A 607 56.80 -23.85 16.07
C THR A 607 55.35 -23.84 16.55
N ASN A 608 55.09 -23.08 17.61
CA ASN A 608 53.82 -23.13 18.32
C ASN A 608 52.96 -21.92 18.04
N THR A 609 51.66 -22.09 18.16
CA THR A 609 50.67 -21.00 17.98
C THR A 609 49.71 -20.93 19.16
N VAL A 610 49.31 -19.73 19.56
CA VAL A 610 48.29 -19.54 20.59
C VAL A 610 47.36 -18.40 20.23
N THR A 611 46.07 -18.64 20.45
CA THR A 611 45.05 -17.60 20.49
C THR A 611 44.74 -17.23 21.93
N LEU A 612 44.84 -15.94 22.25
CA LEU A 612 44.49 -15.38 23.55
C LEU A 612 43.22 -14.54 23.36
N ARG A 613 42.13 -14.89 24.05
CA ARG A 613 40.93 -14.04 24.11
C ARG A 613 40.85 -13.32 25.44
N ASP A 614 40.37 -12.11 25.39
CA ASP A 614 40.22 -11.21 26.52
C ASP A 614 38.89 -11.43 27.27
N SER A 615 38.66 -10.60 28.27
CA SER A 615 37.38 -10.47 28.95
C SER A 615 36.49 -9.43 28.24
N ALA A 616 35.27 -9.25 28.73
CA ALA A 616 34.38 -8.19 28.23
C ALA A 616 34.70 -6.79 28.81
N GLY A 617 35.70 -6.68 29.69
CA GLY A 617 36.15 -5.43 30.31
C GLY A 617 37.39 -4.85 29.64
N ASP A 618 37.96 -3.79 30.21
CA ASP A 618 39.19 -3.20 29.67
C ASP A 618 40.40 -4.13 29.89
N ASP A 619 41.02 -4.58 28.80
CA ASP A 619 42.09 -5.56 28.79
C ASP A 619 43.42 -5.00 28.21
N LYS A 620 44.52 -5.69 28.53
CA LYS A 620 45.87 -5.34 28.07
C LYS A 620 46.61 -6.53 27.49
N PHE A 621 47.02 -6.43 26.23
CA PHE A 621 47.88 -7.40 25.57
C PHE A 621 49.29 -6.85 25.35
N PHE A 622 50.30 -7.43 26.00
CA PHE A 622 51.70 -7.08 25.79
C PHE A 622 52.45 -8.23 25.12
N ALA A 623 53.01 -8.00 23.93
CA ALA A 623 53.74 -9.00 23.16
C ALA A 623 55.19 -8.60 22.87
N ARG A 624 56.12 -9.52 23.16
CA ARG A 624 57.55 -9.48 22.82
C ARG A 624 57.85 -10.67 21.91
N PRO A 625 58.99 -10.67 21.17
CA PRO A 625 59.29 -11.72 20.20
C PRO A 625 59.17 -13.18 20.71
N THR A 626 59.42 -13.42 22.01
CA THR A 626 59.40 -14.76 22.61
C THR A 626 58.31 -14.97 23.65
N SER A 627 57.49 -13.96 23.94
CA SER A 627 56.49 -14.06 25.01
C SER A 627 55.37 -13.04 24.88
N GLY A 628 54.18 -13.38 25.36
CA GLY A 628 53.09 -12.43 25.49
C GLY A 628 52.27 -12.65 26.74
N VAL A 629 51.62 -11.58 27.19
CA VAL A 629 50.70 -11.60 28.32
C VAL A 629 49.44 -10.82 27.94
N LEU A 630 48.29 -11.45 28.08
CA LEU A 630 46.97 -10.83 28.02
C LEU A 630 46.36 -10.86 29.42
N PHE A 631 45.83 -9.74 29.90
CA PHE A 631 45.27 -9.65 31.24
C PHE A 631 44.20 -8.57 31.38
N ALA A 632 43.20 -8.87 32.20
CA ALA A 632 42.13 -7.95 32.57
C ALA A 632 42.67 -6.89 33.52
N ALA A 633 42.24 -5.64 33.36
CA ALA A 633 42.72 -4.53 34.19
C ALA A 633 42.32 -4.67 35.68
N ASP A 634 41.26 -5.42 35.97
CA ASP A 634 40.77 -5.70 37.32
C ASP A 634 41.49 -6.90 38.00
N GLY A 635 42.31 -7.64 37.24
CA GLY A 635 43.07 -8.79 37.72
C GLY A 635 42.28 -10.10 37.80
N SER A 636 41.07 -10.16 37.23
CA SER A 636 40.24 -11.38 37.18
C SER A 636 40.82 -12.48 36.28
N TYR A 637 41.61 -12.11 35.27
CA TYR A 637 42.11 -13.02 34.25
C TYR A 637 43.52 -12.64 33.79
N GLN A 638 44.40 -13.64 33.64
CA GLN A 638 45.72 -13.47 33.05
C GLN A 638 46.18 -14.72 32.28
N SER A 639 46.51 -14.54 31.00
CA SER A 639 47.12 -15.57 30.15
C SER A 639 48.54 -15.17 29.74
N ASN A 640 49.51 -16.01 30.06
CA ASN A 640 50.92 -15.84 29.73
C ASN A 640 51.32 -16.94 28.74
N ALA A 641 52.00 -16.57 27.66
CA ALA A 641 52.51 -17.52 26.68
C ALA A 641 53.98 -17.26 26.38
N PHE A 642 54.79 -18.32 26.40
CA PHE A 642 56.23 -18.30 26.13
C PHE A 642 56.55 -19.29 24.99
N GLY A 643 57.31 -18.85 23.99
CA GLY A 643 57.69 -19.71 22.85
C GLY A 643 56.54 -19.99 21.86
N PHE A 644 55.56 -19.08 21.77
CA PHE A 644 54.44 -19.16 20.84
C PHE A 644 54.40 -17.97 19.87
N GLN A 645 53.89 -18.20 18.67
CA GLN A 645 53.32 -17.16 17.81
C GLN A 645 51.92 -16.81 18.34
N LEU A 646 51.69 -15.53 18.62
CA LEU A 646 50.53 -15.07 19.38
C LEU A 646 49.47 -14.45 18.48
N THR A 647 48.21 -14.77 18.73
CA THR A 647 47.04 -14.04 18.20
C THR A 647 46.18 -13.61 19.37
N ALA A 648 46.12 -12.31 19.67
CA ALA A 648 45.19 -11.78 20.66
C ALA A 648 43.91 -11.31 19.98
N ILE A 649 42.75 -11.59 20.57
CA ILE A 649 41.46 -11.15 20.06
C ILE A 649 40.74 -10.44 21.20
N ALA A 650 40.43 -9.17 20.98
CA ALA A 650 39.64 -8.38 21.90
C ALA A 650 38.13 -8.54 21.65
N SER A 651 37.33 -8.35 22.70
CA SER A 651 35.87 -8.46 22.65
C SER A 651 35.23 -7.08 22.81
N THR A 652 34.66 -6.78 23.97
CA THR A 652 34.17 -5.44 24.33
C THR A 652 35.09 -4.86 25.39
N GLY A 653 35.28 -3.54 25.40
CA GLY A 653 36.20 -2.89 26.33
C GLY A 653 36.86 -1.69 25.67
N ASN A 654 37.76 -1.02 26.40
CA ASN A 654 38.76 -0.12 25.82
C ASN A 654 40.14 -0.79 25.93
N ASP A 655 40.48 -1.56 24.90
CA ASP A 655 41.57 -2.52 24.97
C ASP A 655 42.88 -1.96 24.43
N LEU A 656 43.97 -2.30 25.13
CA LEU A 656 45.31 -1.80 24.82
C LEU A 656 46.24 -2.93 24.41
N VAL A 657 46.71 -2.88 23.17
CA VAL A 657 47.82 -3.72 22.70
C VAL A 657 49.15 -2.96 22.71
N LYS A 658 50.18 -3.58 23.30
CA LYS A 658 51.57 -3.13 23.21
C LYS A 658 52.45 -4.18 22.54
N LEU A 659 53.07 -3.80 21.44
CA LEU A 659 53.95 -4.67 20.65
C LEU A 659 55.40 -4.19 20.76
N PHE A 660 56.32 -5.11 21.02
CA PHE A 660 57.76 -4.87 21.04
C PHE A 660 58.41 -5.68 19.92
N ASP A 661 59.28 -5.02 19.16
CA ASP A 661 60.04 -5.63 18.06
C ASP A 661 61.20 -6.52 18.57
N SER A 662 61.93 -7.08 17.61
CA SER A 662 63.22 -7.73 17.83
C SER A 662 64.37 -6.74 17.57
N PRO A 663 65.64 -7.12 17.82
CA PRO A 663 66.77 -6.33 17.34
C PRO A 663 67.04 -6.44 15.81
N GLY A 664 66.27 -7.26 15.09
CA GLY A 664 66.40 -7.50 13.65
C GLY A 664 65.50 -6.55 12.83
N ASP A 665 65.38 -6.80 11.53
CA ASP A 665 64.44 -6.03 10.70
C ASP A 665 63.02 -6.59 10.90
N ASP A 666 62.12 -5.74 11.40
CA ASP A 666 60.74 -6.10 11.73
C ASP A 666 59.71 -5.38 10.83
N THR A 667 58.51 -5.95 10.70
CA THR A 667 57.39 -5.37 9.96
C THR A 667 56.14 -5.31 10.82
N LEU A 668 55.63 -4.10 11.05
CA LEU A 668 54.31 -3.85 11.60
C LEU A 668 53.31 -3.58 10.47
N THR A 669 52.05 -3.98 10.63
CA THR A 669 50.94 -3.58 9.76
C THR A 669 49.73 -3.36 10.63
N ALA A 670 49.09 -2.19 10.49
CA ALA A 670 47.86 -1.85 11.19
C ALA A 670 46.73 -1.59 10.18
N LYS A 671 45.63 -2.33 10.33
CA LYS A 671 44.36 -2.18 9.62
C LYS A 671 43.26 -1.90 10.67
N PRO A 672 42.07 -1.40 10.27
CA PRO A 672 41.01 -1.02 11.20
C PRO A 672 40.74 -2.03 12.32
N ASP A 673 40.69 -3.33 12.01
CA ASP A 673 40.38 -4.37 13.01
C ASP A 673 41.52 -5.39 13.21
N ASN A 674 42.71 -5.14 12.65
CA ASN A 674 43.79 -6.14 12.64
C ASN A 674 45.17 -5.49 12.64
N ILE A 675 45.97 -5.85 13.63
CA ILE A 675 47.35 -5.42 13.81
C ILE A 675 48.24 -6.65 13.76
N SER A 676 49.31 -6.62 12.98
CA SER A 676 50.30 -7.69 12.93
C SER A 676 51.71 -7.13 13.04
N ILE A 677 52.57 -7.79 13.82
CA ILE A 677 54.02 -7.55 13.86
C ILE A 677 54.75 -8.86 13.57
N SER A 678 55.76 -8.83 12.71
CA SER A 678 56.57 -10.00 12.40
C SER A 678 58.04 -9.65 12.18
N GLY A 679 58.89 -10.61 12.49
CA GLY A 679 60.32 -10.52 12.29
C GLY A 679 60.98 -11.89 12.33
N PRO A 680 62.32 -11.95 12.39
CA PRO A 680 63.04 -13.22 12.40
C PRO A 680 62.59 -14.11 13.57
N GLY A 681 61.89 -15.20 13.25
CA GLY A 681 61.51 -16.24 14.21
C GLY A 681 60.23 -15.97 15.01
N TYR A 682 59.49 -14.89 14.75
CA TYR A 682 58.20 -14.65 15.40
C TYR A 682 57.21 -13.90 14.49
N ALA A 683 55.93 -14.17 14.70
CA ALA A 683 54.83 -13.42 14.14
C ALA A 683 53.72 -13.33 15.18
N HIS A 684 53.22 -12.13 15.42
CA HIS A 684 52.15 -11.86 16.37
C HIS A 684 51.05 -11.03 15.70
N SER A 685 49.81 -11.24 16.13
CA SER A 685 48.69 -10.43 15.71
C SER A 685 47.75 -10.09 16.87
N ALA A 686 47.01 -9.01 16.70
CA ALA A 686 46.00 -8.53 17.62
C ALA A 686 44.79 -8.04 16.83
N GLN A 687 43.58 -8.43 17.23
CA GLN A 687 42.33 -8.09 16.56
C GLN A 687 41.40 -7.33 17.50
N SER A 688 40.69 -6.34 16.95
CA SER A 688 39.67 -5.55 17.67
C SER A 688 40.16 -4.72 18.87
N PHE A 689 41.47 -4.50 19.04
CA PHE A 689 41.99 -3.63 20.10
C PHE A 689 41.84 -2.16 19.75
N ASP A 690 41.36 -1.33 20.68
CA ASP A 690 41.13 0.10 20.48
C ASP A 690 42.41 0.92 20.39
N VAL A 691 43.43 0.53 21.16
CA VAL A 691 44.68 1.30 21.28
C VAL A 691 45.89 0.44 20.97
N LEU A 692 46.65 0.86 19.96
CA LEU A 692 47.96 0.29 19.62
C LEU A 692 49.11 1.16 20.11
N VAL A 693 50.05 0.55 20.84
CA VAL A 693 51.38 1.10 21.10
C VAL A 693 52.45 0.14 20.60
N ALA A 694 53.11 0.47 19.50
CA ALA A 694 54.29 -0.25 19.04
C ALA A 694 55.58 0.42 19.54
N ARG A 695 56.59 -0.37 19.91
CA ARG A 695 57.91 0.11 20.29
C ARG A 695 58.97 -0.62 19.47
N SER A 696 59.75 0.15 18.73
CA SER A 696 60.95 -0.31 18.05
C SER A 696 62.19 -0.09 18.93
N LEU A 697 63.12 -1.04 18.91
CA LEU A 697 64.39 -1.03 19.61
C LEU A 697 65.55 -0.75 18.65
N ASN A 698 65.74 -1.60 17.63
CA ASN A 698 66.79 -1.50 16.60
C ASN A 698 66.42 -2.35 15.38
N GLY A 699 66.76 -1.90 14.18
CA GLY A 699 66.45 -2.62 12.93
C GLY A 699 66.19 -1.64 11.80
N ASN A 700 66.08 -2.13 10.56
CA ASN A 700 65.47 -1.37 9.46
C ASN A 700 63.97 -1.68 9.42
N ASP A 701 63.25 -1.26 10.46
CA ASP A 701 61.86 -1.63 10.64
C ASP A 701 60.93 -0.90 9.66
N THR A 702 59.86 -1.59 9.26
CA THR A 702 58.78 -1.04 8.43
C THR A 702 57.47 -1.07 9.21
N ALA A 703 56.67 -0.01 9.17
CA ALA A 703 55.37 0.07 9.85
C ALA A 703 54.27 0.62 8.93
#